data_AF-G8YPZ1-F1
#
_entry.id   AF-G8YPZ1-F1
#
_cell.length_a   1.000
_cell.length_b   1.000
_cell.length_c   1.000
_cell.angle_alpha   90.00
_cell.angle_beta   90.00
_cell.angle_gamma   90.00
#
_symmetry.space_group_name_H-M   'P 1'
#
loop_
_entity.id
_entity.type
_entity.pdbx_description
1 polymer ?
#
loop_
_entity_poly.entity_id
_entity_poly.type
_entity_poly.pdbx_seq_one_letter_code
_entity_poly.pdbx_strand_id
1 'polypeptide(L)'
;MIVRNVVFKSRLRAPRGRLQTSSCEQSRSIFMVRSKKQTKAVDRNSTKRNEKILDFVKDEDYRKAKQREAEYKKRLQELKNLTAEVSQMLDRNKKEEELKNLPMASDLRKDSESVYQRLEDSGQDSSRQVTNTASLASSGTDDFNAAQRTLLTPSIELPETIKERLGLAVKFLVTKHNQNWSLVLQQLQLAGGFKDVPPKDVRKFLYAMPLGDVAKLHHIIEQMLVEADIEISPKILNVFISGLSQGGTISDQNLGKIETYVSRIYELNKGKKLPRDTYELMIRVHGKRNDLEKINHFLGEMKANKLEPSPVIYLDILSTCVYKARDHKQAVEIFDTLKFLSQKTKPDTRAYQDIIVSYVNNNDIEKALDLYREMLNTGVSVNQKILVALAKGCISREELKLKAWDFMFDIYNNGWEPSLETYEYMMYLASKDFDVSFTRALYSKLNESGSLTAKAFTFLMLAYSRAAVACKIDCPPSSITFHETGRIFRRNILSDLKYTGSSDKDESVNLPFLPFLDLKTKREILAESSAMWAYTLIHNPEFINSENTNTYLNIAAHIGSIEDFEERFNSTTYLDVAQNENQTRFIIDESEINTSKDDDNNEDTDLSKTKTRDKNSMTTSPLLQQLGKTPNLSVKKVARTSLTYVIALNAAGNCKNYPFAQKIWVERGLFRKSPSFTNLSRDKKNKLDFEFASAMVSSLAEMNLLQDALAILVSTEYQFKWTWRELHKLYEKAEMHGHDKLCKTIKGIVHRAQINFEGKLRRRDYREYVKNRGY
;
A
#
# COMPACT_ATOMS: atom_id res chain seq x y z
N MET A 1 -77.52 -43.00 -25.28
CA MET A 1 -78.69 -43.02 -24.37
C MET A 1 -78.53 -44.21 -23.42
N ILE A 2 -78.76 -44.15 -22.11
CA ILE A 2 -79.04 -43.03 -21.18
C ILE A 2 -78.02 -43.12 -19.99
N VAL A 3 -77.91 -42.08 -19.15
CA VAL A 3 -76.64 -41.63 -18.54
C VAL A 3 -76.26 -42.30 -17.19
N ARG A 4 -74.94 -42.40 -16.95
CA ARG A 4 -74.15 -43.04 -15.85
C ARG A 4 -73.31 -41.96 -15.13
N ASN A 5 -72.64 -42.09 -13.97
CA ASN A 5 -72.48 -43.04 -12.83
C ASN A 5 -71.58 -42.29 -11.77
N VAL A 6 -71.36 -42.66 -10.50
CA VAL A 6 -71.94 -43.57 -9.48
C VAL A 6 -71.43 -43.10 -8.09
N VAL A 7 -72.11 -43.42 -6.97
CA VAL A 7 -71.62 -43.16 -5.60
C VAL A 7 -70.71 -44.29 -5.12
N PHE A 8 -69.56 -44.00 -4.48
CA PHE A 8 -68.90 -44.96 -3.59
C PHE A 8 -68.21 -44.32 -2.37
N LYS A 9 -68.41 -44.93 -1.19
CA LYS A 9 -67.63 -44.72 0.04
C LYS A 9 -66.74 -45.94 0.26
N SER A 10 -65.54 -45.76 0.80
CA SER A 10 -64.79 -46.84 1.45
C SER A 10 -64.17 -46.36 2.77
N ARG A 11 -64.57 -47.03 3.87
CA ARG A 11 -63.80 -47.09 5.13
C ARG A 11 -63.00 -48.39 5.10
N LEU A 12 -61.83 -48.46 5.74
CA LEU A 12 -61.38 -49.69 6.42
C LEU A 12 -60.19 -49.43 7.39
N ARG A 13 -60.36 -49.98 8.61
CA ARG A 13 -59.45 -50.38 9.70
C ARG A 13 -57.95 -50.01 9.70
N ALA A 14 -57.45 -49.68 10.91
CA ALA A 14 -56.03 -49.79 11.31
C ALA A 14 -55.67 -51.26 11.70
N PRO A 15 -54.37 -51.61 11.91
CA PRO A 15 -53.77 -51.50 13.26
C PRO A 15 -52.25 -51.21 13.30
N ARG A 16 -51.64 -51.44 14.48
CA ARG A 16 -50.25 -51.15 14.93
C ARG A 16 -49.12 -51.80 14.10
N GLY A 17 -47.95 -51.16 14.09
CA GLY A 17 -46.65 -51.78 13.75
C GLY A 17 -45.44 -50.94 14.23
N ARG A 18 -44.33 -51.58 14.61
CA ARG A 18 -43.01 -50.94 14.85
C ARG A 18 -42.16 -51.08 13.59
N LEU A 19 -41.28 -50.10 13.28
CA LEU A 19 -39.82 -50.30 13.16
C LEU A 19 -39.09 -48.98 12.87
N GLN A 20 -37.75 -49.02 12.88
CA GLN A 20 -36.86 -47.88 12.63
C GLN A 20 -36.60 -47.68 11.13
N THR A 21 -36.32 -46.45 10.70
CA THR A 21 -35.07 -46.08 9.99
C THR A 21 -34.98 -44.56 9.81
N SER A 22 -33.81 -44.09 9.39
CA SER A 22 -33.44 -42.69 9.22
C SER A 22 -33.67 -42.16 7.79
N SER A 23 -34.10 -40.92 7.67
CA SER A 23 -33.51 -39.96 6.72
C SER A 23 -33.84 -38.51 7.13
N CYS A 24 -33.07 -37.56 6.61
CA CYS A 24 -33.27 -36.13 6.80
C CYS A 24 -33.83 -35.53 5.52
N GLU A 25 -34.82 -34.64 5.61
CA GLU A 25 -35.01 -33.60 4.59
C GLU A 25 -35.75 -32.37 5.13
N GLN A 26 -35.65 -31.26 4.41
CA GLN A 26 -36.08 -29.94 4.86
C GLN A 26 -37.29 -29.45 4.05
N SER A 27 -38.20 -28.68 4.67
CA SER A 27 -38.41 -27.27 4.28
C SER A 27 -39.54 -26.52 5.03
N ARG A 28 -39.23 -25.26 5.34
CA ARG A 28 -40.10 -24.06 5.29
C ARG A 28 -41.56 -24.15 5.78
N SER A 29 -41.82 -23.52 6.92
CA SER A 29 -43.07 -22.75 7.14
C SER A 29 -42.74 -21.36 7.71
N ILE A 30 -43.66 -20.41 7.54
CA ILE A 30 -43.39 -18.96 7.66
C ILE A 30 -43.70 -18.44 9.06
N PHE A 31 -42.72 -17.84 9.73
CA PHE A 31 -42.93 -17.15 11.01
C PHE A 31 -43.34 -15.68 10.83
N MET A 32 -44.65 -15.41 10.86
CA MET A 32 -45.17 -14.07 11.14
C MET A 32 -45.13 -13.79 12.64
N VAL A 33 -44.27 -12.87 13.07
CA VAL A 33 -44.13 -12.49 14.49
C VAL A 33 -45.09 -11.37 14.85
N ARG A 34 -46.03 -11.60 15.78
CA ARG A 34 -46.74 -10.50 16.47
C ARG A 34 -47.08 -10.73 17.95
N SER A 35 -46.06 -10.49 18.76
CA SER A 35 -46.10 -9.72 20.03
C SER A 35 -46.86 -10.23 21.28
N LYS A 36 -46.10 -10.27 22.39
CA LYS A 36 -46.46 -9.84 23.76
C LYS A 36 -47.54 -10.63 24.54
N LYS A 37 -47.08 -11.48 25.47
CA LYS A 37 -47.01 -11.20 26.94
C LYS A 37 -46.62 -12.48 27.71
N GLN A 38 -45.41 -12.53 28.31
CA GLN A 38 -45.05 -13.30 29.53
C GLN A 38 -43.51 -13.40 29.69
N THR A 39 -42.88 -12.48 30.43
CA THR A 39 -41.47 -12.59 30.88
C THR A 39 -41.22 -11.79 32.17
N LYS A 40 -41.42 -12.43 33.33
CA LYS A 40 -40.94 -11.94 34.65
C LYS A 40 -40.57 -13.07 35.65
N ALA A 41 -40.53 -14.33 35.20
CA ALA A 41 -40.39 -15.51 36.08
C ALA A 41 -39.22 -16.45 35.73
N VAL A 42 -38.45 -16.17 34.67
CA VAL A 42 -37.42 -17.09 34.14
C VAL A 42 -36.03 -16.83 34.74
N ASP A 43 -35.73 -15.59 35.10
CA ASP A 43 -34.35 -15.10 35.32
C ASP A 43 -33.68 -15.60 36.62
N ARG A 44 -34.42 -16.25 37.53
CA ARG A 44 -33.88 -16.84 38.77
C ARG A 44 -33.28 -18.24 38.60
N ASN A 45 -33.57 -18.93 37.48
CA ASN A 45 -33.02 -20.26 37.20
C ASN A 45 -31.91 -20.23 36.13
N SER A 46 -31.85 -19.19 35.28
CA SER A 46 -30.73 -18.98 34.35
C SER A 46 -29.46 -18.54 35.10
N THR A 47 -29.57 -17.59 36.01
CA THR A 47 -28.47 -17.08 36.86
C THR A 47 -27.75 -18.21 37.60
N LYS A 48 -28.47 -19.01 38.40
CA LYS A 48 -27.91 -20.19 39.11
C LYS A 48 -27.30 -21.27 38.21
N ARG A 49 -27.67 -21.31 36.92
CA ARG A 49 -27.07 -22.23 35.94
C ARG A 49 -25.79 -21.66 35.35
N ASN A 50 -25.75 -20.35 35.11
CA ASN A 50 -24.58 -19.63 34.63
C ASN A 50 -23.45 -19.58 35.68
N GLU A 51 -23.78 -19.38 36.97
CA GLU A 51 -22.83 -19.45 38.08
C GLU A 51 -22.07 -20.78 38.11
N LYS A 52 -22.79 -21.92 38.03
CA LYS A 52 -22.17 -23.25 37.98
C LYS A 52 -21.33 -23.50 36.72
N ILE A 53 -21.66 -22.86 35.60
CA ILE A 53 -20.85 -22.94 34.37
C ILE A 53 -19.57 -22.11 34.54
N LEU A 54 -19.65 -20.91 35.13
CA LEU A 54 -18.49 -20.07 35.41
C LEU A 54 -17.51 -20.74 36.38
N ASP A 55 -18.01 -21.40 37.42
CA ASP A 55 -17.14 -22.13 38.36
C ASP A 55 -16.51 -23.38 37.71
N PHE A 56 -17.23 -24.10 36.85
CA PHE A 56 -16.64 -25.20 36.07
C PHE A 56 -15.53 -24.73 35.12
N VAL A 57 -15.71 -23.57 34.47
CA VAL A 57 -14.68 -22.97 33.59
C VAL A 57 -13.42 -22.59 34.38
N LYS A 58 -13.58 -21.95 35.56
CA LYS A 58 -12.43 -21.65 36.45
C LYS A 58 -11.67 -22.93 36.82
N ASP A 59 -12.39 -24.00 37.14
CA ASP A 59 -11.81 -25.28 37.54
C ASP A 59 -11.05 -25.96 36.38
N GLU A 60 -11.55 -25.83 35.15
CA GLU A 60 -10.88 -26.33 33.95
C GLU A 60 -9.63 -25.50 33.58
N ASP A 61 -9.69 -24.17 33.71
CA ASP A 61 -8.55 -23.29 33.44
C ASP A 61 -7.46 -23.42 34.52
N TYR A 62 -7.83 -23.67 35.78
CA TYR A 62 -6.88 -24.03 36.84
C TYR A 62 -6.15 -25.35 36.53
N ARG A 63 -6.86 -26.36 36.00
CA ARG A 63 -6.25 -27.63 35.56
C ARG A 63 -5.28 -27.41 34.39
N LYS A 64 -5.65 -26.61 33.38
CA LYS A 64 -4.77 -26.24 32.25
C LYS A 64 -3.52 -25.48 32.72
N ALA A 65 -3.67 -24.55 33.67
CA ALA A 65 -2.55 -23.81 34.25
C ALA A 65 -1.56 -24.77 34.95
N LYS A 66 -2.07 -25.70 35.77
CA LYS A 66 -1.25 -26.70 36.47
C LYS A 66 -0.55 -27.68 35.52
N GLN A 67 -1.16 -28.03 34.39
CA GLN A 67 -0.52 -28.81 33.33
C GLN A 67 0.64 -28.05 32.67
N ARG A 68 0.43 -26.76 32.32
CA ARG A 68 1.49 -25.90 31.76
C ARG A 68 2.66 -25.75 32.74
N GLU A 69 2.40 -25.58 34.03
CA GLU A 69 3.44 -25.46 35.06
C GLU A 69 4.29 -26.74 35.17
N ALA A 70 3.65 -27.93 35.08
CA ALA A 70 4.35 -29.21 35.07
C ALA A 70 5.21 -29.40 33.80
N GLU A 71 4.70 -28.98 32.63
CA GLU A 71 5.47 -28.99 31.38
C GLU A 71 6.67 -28.03 31.44
N TYR A 72 6.48 -26.83 31.98
CA TYR A 72 7.56 -25.85 32.17
C TYR A 72 8.66 -26.39 33.10
N LYS A 73 8.29 -27.07 34.18
CA LYS A 73 9.23 -27.75 35.09
C LYS A 73 10.00 -28.87 34.38
N LYS A 74 9.35 -29.65 33.51
CA LYS A 74 10.03 -30.68 32.69
C LYS A 74 11.04 -30.06 31.72
N ARG A 75 10.63 -29.03 30.94
CA ARG A 75 11.53 -28.31 30.02
C ARG A 75 12.71 -27.64 30.73
N LEU A 76 12.50 -27.10 31.94
CA LEU A 76 13.56 -26.51 32.75
C LEU A 76 14.54 -27.56 33.30
N GLN A 77 14.09 -28.80 33.53
CA GLN A 77 14.97 -29.92 33.88
C GLN A 77 15.74 -30.45 32.65
N GLU A 78 15.11 -30.50 31.49
CA GLU A 78 15.77 -30.83 30.20
C GLU A 78 16.86 -29.80 29.85
N LEU A 79 16.58 -28.51 30.00
CA LEU A 79 17.57 -27.45 29.85
C LEU A 79 18.73 -27.57 30.84
N LYS A 80 18.46 -27.91 32.11
CA LYS A 80 19.53 -28.16 33.10
C LYS A 80 20.43 -29.32 32.69
N ASN A 81 19.85 -30.43 32.22
CA ASN A 81 20.61 -31.57 31.72
C ASN A 81 21.49 -31.17 30.52
N LEU A 82 20.93 -30.46 29.55
CA LEU A 82 21.67 -29.92 28.39
C LEU A 82 22.81 -28.98 28.82
N THR A 83 22.61 -28.09 29.79
CA THR A 83 23.69 -27.21 30.29
C THR A 83 24.79 -28.00 31.01
N ALA A 84 24.46 -29.08 31.71
CA ALA A 84 25.44 -29.95 32.35
C ALA A 84 26.22 -30.78 31.32
N GLU A 85 25.56 -31.27 30.27
CA GLU A 85 26.17 -31.99 29.16
C GLU A 85 27.11 -31.09 28.34
N VAL A 86 26.70 -29.86 28.03
CA VAL A 86 27.57 -28.84 27.41
C VAL A 86 28.76 -28.50 28.30
N SER A 87 28.58 -28.39 29.62
CA SER A 87 29.71 -28.19 30.55
C SER A 87 30.68 -29.38 30.52
N GLN A 88 30.19 -30.62 30.52
CA GLN A 88 31.03 -31.80 30.40
C GLN A 88 31.76 -31.88 29.05
N MET A 89 31.16 -31.40 27.96
CA MET A 89 31.83 -31.28 26.67
C MET A 89 32.93 -30.20 26.68
N LEU A 90 32.70 -29.05 27.32
CA LEU A 90 33.72 -28.02 27.50
C LEU A 90 34.90 -28.52 28.37
N ASP A 91 34.62 -29.26 29.44
CA ASP A 91 35.66 -29.83 30.31
C ASP A 91 36.36 -31.06 29.69
N ARG A 92 35.75 -31.73 28.70
CA ARG A 92 36.43 -32.68 27.81
C ARG A 92 37.36 -31.96 26.84
N ASN A 93 36.89 -30.91 26.17
CA ASN A 93 37.70 -30.14 25.22
C ASN A 93 38.94 -29.54 25.89
N LYS A 94 38.81 -28.98 27.11
CA LYS A 94 39.97 -28.54 27.90
C LYS A 94 40.98 -29.65 28.15
N LYS A 95 40.51 -30.87 28.47
CA LYS A 95 41.39 -32.03 28.67
C LYS A 95 42.05 -32.50 27.37
N GLU A 96 41.38 -32.37 26.22
CA GLU A 96 42.01 -32.59 24.91
C GLU A 96 43.05 -31.52 24.56
N GLU A 97 42.86 -30.27 24.98
CA GLU A 97 43.85 -29.20 24.87
C GLU A 97 45.03 -29.42 25.83
N GLU A 98 44.79 -29.87 27.07
CA GLU A 98 45.83 -30.29 28.01
C GLU A 98 46.64 -31.49 27.48
N LEU A 99 45.99 -32.51 26.88
CA LEU A 99 46.68 -33.63 26.25
C LEU A 99 47.52 -33.21 25.02
N LYS A 100 47.10 -32.18 24.27
CA LYS A 100 47.89 -31.63 23.14
C LYS A 100 49.13 -30.85 23.59
N ASN A 101 49.21 -30.46 24.87
CA ASN A 101 50.31 -29.68 25.43
C ASN A 101 51.41 -30.53 26.10
N LEU A 102 51.37 -31.87 25.95
CA LEU A 102 52.48 -32.75 26.33
C LEU A 102 53.59 -32.73 25.26
N PRO A 103 54.86 -32.49 25.62
CA PRO A 103 55.95 -32.40 24.64
C PRO A 103 56.35 -33.80 24.15
N MET A 104 56.19 -34.06 22.85
CA MET A 104 56.64 -35.29 22.19
C MET A 104 57.65 -34.99 21.06
N ALA A 105 58.53 -35.96 20.78
CA ALA A 105 59.82 -35.74 20.11
C ALA A 105 59.78 -35.11 18.71
N SER A 106 60.84 -34.36 18.39
CA SER A 106 60.92 -33.39 17.27
C SER A 106 61.42 -33.94 15.92
N ASP A 107 61.41 -35.25 15.71
CA ASP A 107 62.22 -35.90 14.65
C ASP A 107 61.44 -36.43 13.43
N LEU A 108 60.17 -36.02 13.23
CA LEU A 108 59.31 -36.51 12.13
C LEU A 108 58.78 -35.44 11.16
N ARG A 109 59.29 -34.20 11.17
CA ARG A 109 58.86 -33.12 10.24
C ARG A 109 59.79 -32.84 9.06
N LYS A 110 61.08 -33.17 9.16
CA LYS A 110 62.08 -32.85 8.13
C LYS A 110 61.82 -33.53 6.79
N ASP A 111 61.32 -34.78 6.83
CA ASP A 111 61.06 -35.54 5.60
C ASP A 111 59.87 -34.97 4.82
N SER A 112 58.80 -34.53 5.50
CA SER A 112 57.62 -33.94 4.85
C SER A 112 57.91 -32.62 4.13
N GLU A 113 58.72 -31.73 4.72
CA GLU A 113 59.07 -30.45 4.09
C GLU A 113 59.89 -30.65 2.81
N SER A 114 60.75 -31.68 2.79
CA SER A 114 61.55 -32.06 1.61
C SER A 114 60.72 -32.61 0.43
N VAL A 115 59.48 -33.04 0.67
CA VAL A 115 58.56 -33.53 -0.36
C VAL A 115 57.75 -32.39 -0.98
N TYR A 116 57.32 -31.41 -0.18
CA TYR A 116 56.58 -30.24 -0.69
C TYR A 116 57.45 -29.36 -1.60
N GLN A 117 58.69 -29.05 -1.22
CA GLN A 117 59.58 -28.22 -2.05
C GLN A 117 59.87 -28.85 -3.43
N ARG A 118 59.95 -30.18 -3.50
CA ARG A 118 60.15 -30.91 -4.78
C ARG A 118 58.93 -30.92 -5.71
N LEU A 119 57.77 -30.47 -5.25
CA LEU A 119 56.54 -30.36 -6.05
C LEU A 119 56.28 -28.92 -6.52
N GLU A 120 56.91 -27.92 -5.90
CA GLU A 120 56.81 -26.51 -6.33
C GLU A 120 57.80 -26.19 -7.46
N ASP A 121 59.02 -26.73 -7.42
CA ASP A 121 60.06 -26.53 -8.44
C ASP A 121 59.74 -27.11 -9.83
N SER A 122 58.69 -27.93 -9.98
CA SER A 122 58.28 -28.50 -11.26
C SER A 122 57.00 -27.87 -11.85
N GLY A 123 56.65 -26.66 -11.42
CA GLY A 123 55.31 -26.08 -11.64
C GLY A 123 55.21 -24.73 -12.35
N GLN A 124 56.29 -24.00 -12.63
CA GLN A 124 56.22 -22.66 -13.24
C GLN A 124 57.30 -22.37 -14.29
N ASP A 125 56.97 -22.56 -15.57
CA ASP A 125 57.58 -21.75 -16.64
C ASP A 125 56.65 -21.61 -17.88
N SER A 126 55.54 -20.87 -17.74
CA SER A 126 54.81 -20.20 -18.86
C SER A 126 53.49 -19.52 -18.47
N SER A 127 53.51 -18.54 -17.54
CA SER A 127 52.55 -17.41 -17.57
C SER A 127 52.89 -16.30 -16.55
N ARG A 128 53.49 -15.20 -17.01
CA ARG A 128 53.52 -13.96 -16.25
C ARG A 128 52.14 -13.28 -16.32
N GLN A 129 51.41 -13.23 -15.21
CA GLN A 129 50.22 -12.39 -15.11
C GLN A 129 50.55 -10.93 -14.84
N VAL A 130 49.64 -10.05 -15.27
CA VAL A 130 49.77 -8.59 -15.26
C VAL A 130 49.51 -8.02 -13.86
N THR A 131 50.29 -7.01 -13.48
CA THR A 131 50.02 -6.20 -12.27
C THR A 131 49.09 -5.02 -12.56
N ASN A 132 47.96 -4.99 -11.83
CA ASN A 132 47.25 -3.79 -11.37
C ASN A 132 46.47 -2.89 -12.36
N THR A 133 45.55 -2.14 -11.73
CA THR A 133 44.72 -1.04 -12.24
C THR A 133 43.61 -1.38 -13.24
N ALA A 134 42.37 -1.18 -12.78
CA ALA A 134 41.17 -1.04 -13.61
C ALA A 134 40.42 0.21 -13.15
N SER A 135 40.81 1.37 -13.68
CA SER A 135 40.02 2.60 -13.63
C SER A 135 39.08 2.68 -14.83
N LEU A 136 38.16 3.65 -14.83
CA LEU A 136 37.04 3.76 -15.75
C LEU A 136 37.39 3.70 -17.26
N ALA A 137 36.51 2.99 -17.98
CA ALA A 137 35.98 3.30 -19.32
C ALA A 137 36.94 3.42 -20.53
N SER A 138 36.67 2.61 -21.56
CA SER A 138 36.15 3.11 -22.86
C SER A 138 35.75 1.95 -23.79
N SER A 139 35.16 2.30 -24.94
CA SER A 139 34.66 1.39 -25.97
C SER A 139 35.76 0.61 -26.72
N GLY A 140 35.59 -0.70 -26.88
CA GLY A 140 36.44 -1.51 -27.77
C GLY A 140 35.92 -2.93 -27.94
N THR A 141 35.90 -3.38 -29.20
CA THR A 141 35.65 -4.75 -29.71
C THR A 141 36.03 -5.91 -28.78
N ASP A 142 35.07 -6.78 -28.45
CA ASP A 142 35.35 -8.12 -27.88
C ASP A 142 35.97 -9.04 -28.95
N ASP A 143 37.14 -9.59 -28.67
CA ASP A 143 37.88 -10.46 -29.58
C ASP A 143 37.34 -11.90 -29.65
N PHE A 144 37.53 -12.55 -30.80
CA PHE A 144 36.93 -13.85 -31.11
C PHE A 144 37.65 -15.02 -30.40
N ASN A 145 37.21 -15.37 -29.19
CA ASN A 145 37.76 -16.52 -28.47
C ASN A 145 37.14 -17.85 -28.93
N ALA A 146 37.83 -18.55 -29.84
CA ALA A 146 37.33 -19.74 -30.53
C ALA A 146 37.11 -20.98 -29.63
N ALA A 147 37.72 -21.05 -28.44
CA ALA A 147 37.80 -22.28 -27.64
C ALA A 147 36.55 -22.57 -26.76
N GLN A 148 35.72 -21.57 -26.46
CA GLN A 148 34.63 -21.71 -25.46
C GLN A 148 33.28 -22.18 -26.03
N ARG A 149 33.23 -22.71 -27.26
CA ARG A 149 32.01 -23.29 -27.85
C ARG A 149 32.03 -24.81 -27.85
N THR A 150 31.73 -25.38 -26.69
CA THR A 150 31.11 -26.71 -26.60
C THR A 150 29.95 -26.80 -27.61
N LEU A 151 29.72 -27.97 -28.19
CA LEU A 151 28.69 -28.20 -29.21
C LEU A 151 27.27 -28.12 -28.62
N LEU A 152 26.79 -26.91 -28.36
CA LEU A 152 25.48 -26.62 -27.80
C LEU A 152 24.39 -27.06 -28.78
N THR A 153 23.72 -28.17 -28.45
CA THR A 153 22.43 -28.55 -29.04
C THR A 153 21.40 -27.45 -28.79
N PRO A 154 20.50 -27.16 -29.75
CA PRO A 154 19.44 -26.17 -29.53
C PRO A 154 18.54 -26.61 -28.37
N SER A 155 18.38 -25.74 -27.38
CA SER A 155 17.58 -25.99 -26.17
C SER A 155 16.06 -25.87 -26.40
N ILE A 156 15.64 -25.62 -27.64
CA ILE A 156 14.26 -25.47 -28.07
C ILE A 156 13.92 -26.60 -29.05
N GLU A 157 12.90 -27.39 -28.72
CA GLU A 157 12.37 -28.45 -29.59
C GLU A 157 11.61 -27.86 -30.78
N LEU A 158 12.31 -27.67 -31.90
CA LEU A 158 11.69 -27.32 -33.17
C LEU A 158 11.41 -28.57 -34.02
N PRO A 159 10.31 -28.59 -34.81
CA PRO A 159 10.04 -29.65 -35.78
C PRO A 159 11.17 -29.77 -36.82
N GLU A 160 11.48 -31.00 -37.22
CA GLU A 160 12.60 -31.31 -38.12
C GLU A 160 12.44 -30.61 -39.48
N THR A 161 11.23 -30.62 -40.03
CA THR A 161 10.82 -29.89 -41.26
C THR A 161 11.13 -28.39 -41.25
N ILE A 162 11.13 -27.76 -40.07
CA ILE A 162 11.43 -26.33 -39.89
C ILE A 162 12.91 -26.14 -39.55
N LYS A 163 13.50 -27.06 -38.79
CA LYS A 163 14.93 -27.09 -38.43
C LYS A 163 15.83 -27.24 -39.65
N GLU A 164 15.44 -28.07 -40.62
CA GLU A 164 16.14 -28.24 -41.90
C GLU A 164 16.16 -26.95 -42.71
N ARG A 165 15.01 -26.27 -42.85
CA ARG A 165 14.88 -24.99 -43.58
C ARG A 165 15.62 -23.84 -42.91
N LEU A 166 15.63 -23.79 -41.58
CA LEU A 166 16.39 -22.78 -40.83
C LEU A 166 17.90 -23.03 -40.86
N GLY A 167 18.35 -24.29 -40.99
CA GLY A 167 19.76 -24.65 -41.14
C GLY A 167 20.67 -24.01 -40.09
N LEU A 168 21.56 -23.12 -40.53
CA LEU A 168 22.47 -22.39 -39.64
C LEU A 168 21.76 -21.41 -38.69
N ALA A 169 20.59 -20.88 -39.05
CA ALA A 169 19.86 -19.91 -38.22
C ALA A 169 19.37 -20.49 -36.89
N VAL A 170 19.24 -21.83 -36.78
CA VAL A 170 18.92 -22.55 -35.54
C VAL A 170 19.94 -22.24 -34.43
N LYS A 171 21.19 -21.89 -34.78
CA LYS A 171 22.25 -21.49 -33.83
C LYS A 171 21.93 -20.20 -33.05
N PHE A 172 21.00 -19.36 -33.52
CA PHE A 172 20.56 -18.14 -32.81
C PHE A 172 19.41 -18.37 -31.82
N LEU A 173 18.96 -19.62 -31.64
CA LEU A 173 17.89 -20.01 -30.72
C LEU A 173 18.40 -20.78 -29.48
N VAL A 174 19.71 -20.79 -29.25
CA VAL A 174 20.36 -21.65 -28.25
C VAL A 174 20.14 -21.18 -26.80
N THR A 175 20.04 -19.87 -26.56
CA THR A 175 20.11 -19.28 -25.20
C THR A 175 18.80 -18.61 -24.79
N LYS A 176 18.26 -18.96 -23.61
CA LYS A 176 16.97 -18.49 -23.08
C LYS A 176 16.82 -16.96 -22.94
N HIS A 177 17.94 -16.22 -22.87
CA HIS A 177 17.96 -14.77 -22.64
C HIS A 177 18.14 -13.93 -23.91
N ASN A 178 18.77 -14.48 -24.96
CA ASN A 178 19.08 -13.77 -26.21
C ASN A 178 18.53 -14.57 -27.41
N GLN A 179 17.22 -14.57 -27.59
CA GLN A 179 16.55 -15.20 -28.75
C GLN A 179 16.17 -14.12 -29.77
N ASN A 180 16.70 -14.20 -31.00
CA ASN A 180 16.41 -13.21 -32.06
C ASN A 180 15.39 -13.77 -33.07
N TRP A 181 14.12 -13.77 -32.69
CA TRP A 181 13.05 -14.36 -33.50
C TRP A 181 12.73 -13.60 -34.80
N SER A 182 13.02 -12.29 -34.89
CA SER A 182 12.82 -11.55 -36.14
C SER A 182 13.78 -12.01 -37.24
N LEU A 183 15.07 -12.20 -36.89
CA LEU A 183 16.06 -12.76 -37.81
C LEU A 183 15.68 -14.18 -38.27
N VAL A 184 15.19 -15.00 -37.35
CA VAL A 184 14.74 -16.38 -37.64
C VAL A 184 13.56 -16.40 -38.62
N LEU A 185 12.55 -15.54 -38.43
CA LEU A 185 11.44 -15.43 -39.37
C LEU A 185 11.87 -14.86 -40.73
N GLN A 186 12.78 -13.87 -40.75
CA GLN A 186 13.29 -13.31 -42.01
C GLN A 186 14.05 -14.34 -42.83
N GLN A 187 14.89 -15.16 -42.19
CA GLN A 187 15.57 -16.29 -42.86
C GLN A 187 14.58 -17.37 -43.31
N LEU A 188 13.54 -17.66 -42.51
CA LEU A 188 12.48 -18.59 -42.91
C LEU A 188 11.69 -18.08 -44.14
N GLN A 189 11.40 -16.78 -44.21
CA GLN A 189 10.72 -16.16 -45.36
C GLN A 189 11.59 -16.26 -46.63
N LEU A 190 12.89 -15.98 -46.54
CA LEU A 190 13.85 -16.18 -47.63
C LEU A 190 13.95 -17.66 -48.07
N ALA A 191 13.74 -18.61 -47.15
CA ALA A 191 13.69 -20.04 -47.40
C ALA A 191 12.32 -20.57 -47.90
N GLY A 192 11.40 -19.69 -48.35
CA GLY A 192 10.09 -20.07 -48.88
C GLY A 192 8.98 -20.23 -47.83
N GLY A 193 9.18 -19.73 -46.62
CA GLY A 193 8.16 -19.64 -45.57
C GLY A 193 7.62 -21.01 -45.12
N PHE A 194 6.32 -21.06 -44.84
CA PHE A 194 5.62 -22.27 -44.39
C PHE A 194 5.11 -23.17 -45.52
N LYS A 195 5.42 -22.86 -46.79
CA LYS A 195 4.98 -23.66 -47.94
C LYS A 195 5.41 -25.13 -47.78
N ASP A 196 4.50 -26.08 -48.00
CA ASP A 196 4.73 -27.52 -47.78
C ASP A 196 4.99 -27.97 -46.32
N VAL A 197 4.94 -27.07 -45.33
CA VAL A 197 5.12 -27.41 -43.90
C VAL A 197 3.76 -27.80 -43.29
N PRO A 198 3.63 -28.97 -42.62
CA PRO A 198 2.33 -29.40 -42.10
C PRO A 198 1.84 -28.48 -40.97
N PRO A 199 0.53 -28.14 -40.90
CA PRO A 199 -0.01 -27.14 -39.96
C PRO A 199 0.09 -27.55 -38.47
N LYS A 200 0.40 -28.82 -38.18
CA LYS A 200 0.76 -29.28 -36.82
C LYS A 200 2.11 -28.71 -36.37
N ASP A 201 3.09 -28.64 -37.27
CA ASP A 201 4.45 -28.23 -36.98
C ASP A 201 4.60 -26.71 -36.98
N VAL A 202 3.90 -26.02 -37.88
CA VAL A 202 3.71 -24.55 -37.79
C VAL A 202 3.13 -24.17 -36.42
N ARG A 203 2.15 -24.93 -35.90
CA ARG A 203 1.59 -24.68 -34.56
C ARG A 203 2.58 -24.97 -33.43
N LYS A 204 3.40 -26.04 -33.51
CA LYS A 204 4.48 -26.29 -32.52
C LYS A 204 5.48 -25.13 -32.49
N PHE A 205 5.92 -24.68 -33.66
CA PHE A 205 6.82 -23.53 -33.82
C PHE A 205 6.25 -22.27 -33.17
N LEU A 206 4.97 -21.96 -33.40
CA LEU A 206 4.31 -20.81 -32.78
C LEU A 206 4.15 -20.91 -31.25
N TYR A 207 4.06 -22.13 -30.69
CA TYR A 207 4.11 -22.32 -29.23
C TYR A 207 5.52 -22.25 -28.64
N ALA A 208 6.57 -22.41 -29.46
CA ALA A 208 7.96 -22.23 -29.04
C ALA A 208 8.39 -20.75 -28.99
N MET A 209 7.63 -19.84 -29.62
CA MET A 209 7.91 -18.41 -29.64
C MET A 209 7.47 -17.70 -28.34
N PRO A 210 8.29 -16.81 -27.76
CA PRO A 210 7.88 -15.92 -26.67
C PRO A 210 6.72 -15.00 -27.08
N LEU A 211 5.70 -14.90 -26.22
CA LEU A 211 4.50 -14.08 -26.47
C LEU A 211 4.79 -12.61 -26.79
N GLY A 212 5.87 -12.05 -26.20
CA GLY A 212 6.31 -10.67 -26.45
C GLY A 212 6.88 -10.43 -27.85
N ASP A 213 7.34 -11.47 -28.54
CA ASP A 213 7.83 -11.38 -29.92
C ASP A 213 6.73 -11.77 -30.92
N VAL A 214 5.85 -12.70 -30.58
CA VAL A 214 4.58 -12.93 -31.30
C VAL A 214 3.78 -11.62 -31.43
N ALA A 215 3.73 -10.81 -30.35
CA ALA A 215 3.09 -9.50 -30.36
C ALA A 215 3.63 -8.55 -31.45
N LYS A 216 4.94 -8.61 -31.74
CA LYS A 216 5.60 -7.78 -32.78
C LYS A 216 5.48 -8.41 -34.17
N LEU A 217 5.59 -9.74 -34.26
CA LEU A 217 5.84 -10.47 -35.50
C LEU A 217 4.57 -11.07 -36.15
N HIS A 218 3.40 -11.02 -35.49
CA HIS A 218 2.13 -11.55 -36.00
C HIS A 218 1.84 -11.19 -37.48
N HIS A 219 2.13 -9.95 -37.90
CA HIS A 219 2.00 -9.47 -39.28
C HIS A 219 2.76 -10.36 -40.29
N ILE A 220 4.04 -10.66 -40.01
CA ILE A 220 4.91 -11.42 -40.92
C ILE A 220 4.48 -12.88 -40.95
N ILE A 221 4.06 -13.41 -39.80
CA ILE A 221 3.54 -14.77 -39.67
C ILE A 221 2.22 -14.92 -40.44
N GLU A 222 1.32 -13.92 -40.37
CA GLU A 222 0.05 -13.93 -41.10
C GLU A 222 0.26 -13.85 -42.62
N GLN A 223 1.24 -13.08 -43.10
CA GLN A 223 1.67 -13.10 -44.51
C GLN A 223 2.18 -14.48 -44.95
N MET A 224 3.14 -15.06 -44.22
CA MET A 224 3.69 -16.38 -44.54
C MET A 224 2.68 -17.54 -44.44
N LEU A 225 1.58 -17.37 -43.70
CA LEU A 225 0.47 -18.34 -43.67
C LEU A 225 -0.41 -18.26 -44.93
N VAL A 226 -0.65 -17.05 -45.45
CA VAL A 226 -1.40 -16.82 -46.70
C VAL A 226 -0.56 -17.24 -47.91
N GLU A 227 0.73 -16.93 -47.94
CA GLU A 227 1.68 -17.36 -48.99
C GLU A 227 1.83 -18.89 -49.10
N ALA A 228 1.53 -19.61 -48.01
CA ALA A 228 1.61 -21.07 -47.93
C ALA A 228 0.25 -21.79 -48.12
N ASP A 229 -0.84 -21.05 -48.34
CA ASP A 229 -2.23 -21.54 -48.41
C ASP A 229 -2.65 -22.40 -47.19
N ILE A 230 -2.23 -21.99 -45.98
CA ILE A 230 -2.53 -22.69 -44.73
C ILE A 230 -3.73 -22.06 -44.01
N GLU A 231 -4.83 -22.82 -43.87
CA GLU A 231 -5.99 -22.39 -43.09
C GLU A 231 -5.61 -21.93 -41.67
N ILE A 232 -5.89 -20.66 -41.34
CA ILE A 232 -5.55 -20.07 -40.05
C ILE A 232 -6.48 -20.58 -38.96
N SER A 233 -6.16 -21.77 -38.42
CA SER A 233 -6.96 -22.42 -37.38
C SER A 233 -7.16 -21.53 -36.13
N PRO A 234 -8.31 -21.60 -35.42
CA PRO A 234 -8.58 -20.78 -34.23
C PRO A 234 -7.52 -20.85 -33.12
N LYS A 235 -6.76 -21.95 -33.04
CA LYS A 235 -5.65 -22.11 -32.09
C LYS A 235 -4.45 -21.20 -32.41
N ILE A 236 -4.23 -20.85 -33.68
CA ILE A 236 -3.20 -19.89 -34.10
C ILE A 236 -3.66 -18.46 -33.77
N LEU A 237 -4.93 -18.13 -34.04
CA LEU A 237 -5.52 -16.84 -33.67
C LEU A 237 -5.48 -16.61 -32.15
N ASN A 238 -5.74 -17.63 -31.33
CA ASN A 238 -5.57 -17.55 -29.88
C ASN A 238 -4.10 -17.28 -29.45
N VAL A 239 -3.10 -17.77 -30.20
CA VAL A 239 -1.68 -17.42 -29.95
C VAL A 239 -1.43 -15.95 -30.26
N PHE A 240 -1.91 -15.44 -31.40
CA PHE A 240 -1.79 -14.00 -31.74
C PHE A 240 -2.50 -13.10 -30.73
N ILE A 241 -3.73 -13.42 -30.33
CA ILE A 241 -4.46 -12.66 -29.29
C ILE A 241 -3.70 -12.73 -27.96
N SER A 242 -3.12 -13.88 -27.58
CA SER A 242 -2.35 -13.97 -26.34
C SER A 242 -1.05 -13.15 -26.38
N GLY A 243 -0.36 -13.10 -27.51
CA GLY A 243 0.76 -12.20 -27.76
C GLY A 243 0.36 -10.72 -27.69
N LEU A 244 -0.70 -10.31 -28.42
CA LEU A 244 -1.22 -8.93 -28.39
C LEU A 244 -1.77 -8.51 -27.02
N SER A 245 -2.15 -9.46 -26.17
CA SER A 245 -2.52 -9.23 -24.78
C SER A 245 -1.34 -9.02 -23.83
N GLN A 246 -0.09 -9.27 -24.27
CA GLN A 246 1.09 -9.19 -23.42
C GLN A 246 1.46 -7.74 -23.10
N GLY A 247 1.61 -7.43 -21.80
CA GLY A 247 1.69 -6.07 -21.28
C GLY A 247 0.73 -5.83 -20.10
N GLY A 248 0.86 -4.67 -19.44
CA GLY A 248 -0.02 -4.29 -18.30
C GLY A 248 -1.32 -3.60 -18.73
N THR A 249 -1.25 -2.83 -19.81
CA THR A 249 -2.35 -2.13 -20.50
C THR A 249 -2.37 -2.54 -21.97
N ILE A 250 -3.55 -2.52 -22.61
CA ILE A 250 -3.74 -2.89 -24.02
C ILE A 250 -4.16 -1.62 -24.77
N SER A 251 -3.45 -1.28 -25.85
CA SER A 251 -3.78 -0.13 -26.71
C SER A 251 -5.05 -0.36 -27.52
N ASP A 252 -5.74 0.71 -27.91
CA ASP A 252 -6.94 0.62 -28.76
C ASP A 252 -6.65 -0.04 -30.11
N GLN A 253 -5.45 0.20 -30.68
CA GLN A 253 -4.99 -0.46 -31.90
C GLN A 253 -4.85 -1.99 -31.73
N ASN A 254 -4.34 -2.45 -30.59
CA ASN A 254 -4.28 -3.88 -30.29
C ASN A 254 -5.66 -4.46 -30.01
N LEU A 255 -6.57 -3.72 -29.34
CA LEU A 255 -7.94 -4.18 -29.14
C LEU A 255 -8.68 -4.34 -30.48
N GLY A 256 -8.57 -3.38 -31.40
CA GLY A 256 -9.19 -3.49 -32.74
C GLY A 256 -8.72 -4.73 -33.50
N LYS A 257 -7.42 -5.05 -33.44
CA LYS A 257 -6.86 -6.31 -33.99
C LYS A 257 -7.38 -7.56 -33.28
N ILE A 258 -7.54 -7.52 -31.95
CA ILE A 258 -8.10 -8.64 -31.18
C ILE A 258 -9.57 -8.86 -31.56
N GLU A 259 -10.37 -7.80 -31.69
CA GLU A 259 -11.78 -7.89 -32.06
C GLU A 259 -11.97 -8.39 -33.51
N THR A 260 -11.10 -8.01 -34.48
CA THR A 260 -11.14 -8.62 -35.83
C THR A 260 -10.71 -10.10 -35.81
N TYR A 261 -9.69 -10.49 -35.05
CA TYR A 261 -9.32 -11.90 -34.91
C TYR A 261 -10.41 -12.74 -34.23
N VAL A 262 -11.16 -12.18 -33.27
CA VAL A 262 -12.32 -12.85 -32.65
C VAL A 262 -13.47 -13.02 -33.64
N SER A 263 -13.80 -12.00 -34.44
CA SER A 263 -14.80 -12.13 -35.52
C SER A 263 -14.43 -13.23 -36.51
N ARG A 264 -13.15 -13.32 -36.89
CA ARG A 264 -12.64 -14.40 -37.75
C ARG A 264 -12.76 -15.79 -37.10
N ILE A 265 -12.63 -15.90 -35.77
CA ILE A 265 -12.92 -17.16 -35.05
C ILE A 265 -14.42 -17.50 -35.10
N TYR A 266 -15.34 -16.53 -35.01
CA TYR A 266 -16.77 -16.78 -35.17
C TYR A 266 -17.14 -17.26 -36.59
N GLU A 267 -16.55 -16.64 -37.63
CA GLU A 267 -16.71 -17.03 -39.04
C GLU A 267 -16.22 -18.45 -39.30
N LEU A 268 -15.00 -18.79 -38.86
CA LEU A 268 -14.40 -20.12 -39.01
C LEU A 268 -15.22 -21.21 -38.31
N ASN A 269 -15.87 -20.90 -37.19
CA ASN A 269 -16.77 -21.81 -36.49
C ASN A 269 -18.19 -21.87 -37.11
N LYS A 270 -18.44 -21.18 -38.22
CA LYS A 270 -19.75 -21.09 -38.91
C LYS A 270 -20.87 -20.67 -37.97
N GLY A 271 -20.62 -19.64 -37.14
CA GLY A 271 -21.57 -19.14 -36.15
C GLY A 271 -21.80 -20.05 -34.93
N LYS A 272 -21.00 -21.12 -34.77
CA LYS A 272 -21.02 -21.94 -33.54
C LYS A 272 -20.14 -21.33 -32.45
N LYS A 273 -20.43 -21.75 -31.21
CA LYS A 273 -19.79 -21.33 -29.95
C LYS A 273 -18.28 -21.14 -30.06
N LEU A 274 -17.73 -20.06 -29.47
CA LEU A 274 -16.29 -19.90 -29.35
C LEU A 274 -15.65 -21.05 -28.53
N PRO A 275 -14.38 -21.38 -28.79
CA PRO A 275 -13.60 -22.25 -27.91
C PRO A 275 -13.51 -21.68 -26.49
N ARG A 276 -13.48 -22.57 -25.48
CA ARG A 276 -13.22 -22.20 -24.07
C ARG A 276 -12.01 -21.27 -23.95
N ASP A 277 -10.89 -21.66 -24.56
CA ASP A 277 -9.62 -20.93 -24.54
C ASP A 277 -9.77 -19.48 -25.02
N THR A 278 -10.64 -19.23 -26.01
CA THR A 278 -10.89 -17.90 -26.57
C THR A 278 -11.72 -17.05 -25.61
N TYR A 279 -12.76 -17.61 -24.97
CA TYR A 279 -13.51 -16.92 -23.92
C TYR A 279 -12.63 -16.55 -22.71
N GLU A 280 -11.83 -17.51 -22.23
CA GLU A 280 -10.91 -17.29 -21.10
C GLU A 280 -9.86 -16.21 -21.42
N LEU A 281 -9.38 -16.17 -22.67
CA LEU A 281 -8.45 -15.16 -23.14
C LEU A 281 -9.10 -13.77 -23.30
N MET A 282 -10.33 -13.67 -23.81
CA MET A 282 -11.06 -12.41 -23.93
C MET A 282 -11.41 -11.80 -22.56
N ILE A 283 -11.76 -12.64 -21.58
CA ILE A 283 -11.93 -12.20 -20.19
C ILE A 283 -10.61 -11.59 -19.66
N ARG A 284 -9.45 -12.22 -19.93
CA ARG A 284 -8.15 -11.67 -19.51
C ARG A 284 -7.78 -10.38 -20.25
N VAL A 285 -8.14 -10.23 -21.53
CA VAL A 285 -7.97 -8.99 -22.32
C VAL A 285 -8.78 -7.85 -21.71
N HIS A 286 -10.08 -8.05 -21.48
CA HIS A 286 -10.93 -7.02 -20.88
C HIS A 286 -10.59 -6.77 -19.39
N GLY A 287 -10.09 -7.76 -18.66
CA GLY A 287 -9.52 -7.59 -17.32
C GLY A 287 -8.25 -6.73 -17.29
N LYS A 288 -7.48 -6.71 -18.39
CA LYS A 288 -6.38 -5.74 -18.55
C LYS A 288 -6.90 -4.32 -18.77
N ARG A 289 -7.99 -4.15 -19.53
CA ARG A 289 -8.61 -2.85 -19.87
C ARG A 289 -9.57 -2.28 -18.81
N ASN A 290 -10.05 -3.11 -17.87
CA ASN A 290 -11.05 -2.81 -16.84
C ASN A 290 -12.53 -2.79 -17.33
N ASP A 291 -12.84 -3.44 -18.46
CA ASP A 291 -14.20 -3.47 -19.02
C ASP A 291 -15.08 -4.54 -18.34
N LEU A 292 -15.55 -4.28 -17.12
CA LEU A 292 -16.38 -5.25 -16.35
C LEU A 292 -17.63 -5.72 -17.10
N GLU A 293 -18.25 -4.86 -17.92
CA GLU A 293 -19.45 -5.20 -18.69
C GLU A 293 -19.16 -6.27 -19.75
N LYS A 294 -18.08 -6.13 -20.53
CA LYS A 294 -17.65 -7.14 -21.51
C LYS A 294 -17.23 -8.44 -20.82
N ILE A 295 -16.58 -8.38 -19.65
CA ILE A 295 -16.26 -9.58 -18.83
C ILE A 295 -17.53 -10.31 -18.41
N ASN A 296 -18.53 -9.60 -17.88
CA ASN A 296 -19.80 -10.19 -17.45
C ASN A 296 -20.60 -10.75 -18.62
N HIS A 297 -20.56 -10.10 -19.79
CA HIS A 297 -21.15 -10.61 -21.03
C HIS A 297 -20.52 -11.96 -21.44
N PHE A 298 -19.19 -12.03 -21.55
CA PHE A 298 -18.51 -13.28 -21.90
C PHE A 298 -18.68 -14.39 -20.85
N LEU A 299 -18.71 -14.06 -19.55
CA LEU A 299 -19.09 -15.03 -18.50
C LEU A 299 -20.53 -15.54 -18.66
N GLY A 300 -21.46 -14.66 -19.04
CA GLY A 300 -22.85 -15.01 -19.34
C GLY A 300 -22.94 -15.98 -20.52
N GLU A 301 -22.22 -15.69 -21.61
CA GLU A 301 -22.13 -16.60 -22.76
C GLU A 301 -21.52 -17.95 -22.40
N MET A 302 -20.40 -17.99 -21.64
CA MET A 302 -19.81 -19.26 -21.19
C MET A 302 -20.82 -20.11 -20.41
N LYS A 303 -21.55 -19.50 -19.46
CA LYS A 303 -22.60 -20.17 -18.67
C LYS A 303 -23.74 -20.67 -19.57
N ALA A 304 -24.27 -19.84 -20.47
CA ALA A 304 -25.31 -20.23 -21.43
C ALA A 304 -24.85 -21.38 -22.34
N ASN A 305 -23.57 -21.35 -22.73
CA ASN A 305 -22.93 -22.37 -23.56
C ASN A 305 -22.61 -23.68 -22.82
N LYS A 306 -22.82 -23.74 -21.49
CA LYS A 306 -22.41 -24.84 -20.58
C LYS A 306 -20.89 -25.09 -20.57
N LEU A 307 -20.11 -24.01 -20.61
CA LEU A 307 -18.66 -24.01 -20.45
C LEU A 307 -18.29 -23.47 -19.07
N GLU A 308 -17.63 -24.27 -18.25
CA GLU A 308 -17.13 -23.85 -16.93
C GLU A 308 -15.78 -23.10 -17.09
N PRO A 309 -15.64 -21.86 -16.58
CA PRO A 309 -14.37 -21.13 -16.59
C PRO A 309 -13.29 -21.81 -15.73
N SER A 310 -12.02 -21.62 -16.09
CA SER A 310 -10.87 -22.11 -15.32
C SER A 310 -10.77 -21.40 -13.95
N PRO A 311 -10.31 -22.07 -12.88
CA PRO A 311 -10.01 -21.41 -11.60
C PRO A 311 -9.11 -20.19 -11.76
N VAL A 312 -8.15 -20.24 -12.69
CA VAL A 312 -7.24 -19.13 -13.02
C VAL A 312 -7.99 -17.89 -13.51
N ILE A 313 -9.09 -18.07 -14.24
CA ILE A 313 -9.90 -16.96 -14.77
C ILE A 313 -10.74 -16.32 -13.67
N TYR A 314 -11.30 -17.11 -12.75
CA TYR A 314 -11.95 -16.54 -11.56
C TYR A 314 -10.96 -15.72 -10.70
N LEU A 315 -9.70 -16.15 -10.57
CA LEU A 315 -8.62 -15.38 -9.92
C LEU A 315 -8.26 -14.09 -10.69
N ASP A 316 -8.16 -14.16 -12.02
CA ASP A 316 -7.84 -12.99 -12.86
C ASP A 316 -8.98 -11.95 -12.85
N ILE A 317 -10.25 -12.38 -12.86
CA ILE A 317 -11.40 -11.47 -12.70
C ILE A 317 -11.44 -10.90 -11.28
N LEU A 318 -11.28 -11.72 -10.23
CA LEU A 318 -11.27 -11.26 -8.84
C LEU A 318 -10.22 -10.15 -8.64
N SER A 319 -9.00 -10.35 -9.13
CA SER A 319 -7.95 -9.33 -9.07
C SER A 319 -8.29 -8.06 -9.88
N THR A 320 -9.00 -8.19 -11.02
CA THR A 320 -9.52 -7.04 -11.79
C THR A 320 -10.55 -6.25 -10.97
N CYS A 321 -11.55 -6.94 -10.41
CA CYS A 321 -12.61 -6.34 -9.59
C CYS A 321 -12.01 -5.59 -8.39
N VAL A 322 -10.99 -6.14 -7.74
CA VAL A 322 -10.38 -5.56 -6.53
C VAL A 322 -9.43 -4.40 -6.84
N TYR A 323 -8.42 -4.61 -7.70
CA TYR A 323 -7.35 -3.61 -7.88
C TYR A 323 -7.69 -2.52 -8.90
N LYS A 324 -8.52 -2.82 -9.92
CA LYS A 324 -8.82 -1.90 -11.02
C LYS A 324 -10.22 -1.29 -10.94
N ALA A 325 -11.26 -2.13 -10.92
CA ALA A 325 -12.64 -1.63 -10.90
C ALA A 325 -13.07 -1.11 -9.53
N ARG A 326 -12.52 -1.70 -8.46
CA ARG A 326 -12.92 -1.51 -7.06
C ARG A 326 -14.39 -1.91 -6.79
N ASP A 327 -14.94 -2.83 -7.59
CA ASP A 327 -16.25 -3.41 -7.32
C ASP A 327 -16.13 -4.51 -6.26
N HIS A 328 -16.39 -4.10 -5.02
CA HIS A 328 -16.41 -5.00 -3.87
C HIS A 328 -17.52 -6.07 -3.96
N LYS A 329 -18.69 -5.77 -4.55
CA LYS A 329 -19.81 -6.73 -4.60
C LYS A 329 -19.50 -7.87 -5.55
N GLN A 330 -19.06 -7.53 -6.76
CA GLN A 330 -18.68 -8.53 -7.76
C GLN A 330 -17.50 -9.39 -7.28
N ALA A 331 -16.53 -8.79 -6.56
CA ALA A 331 -15.44 -9.53 -5.94
C ALA A 331 -15.93 -10.57 -4.90
N VAL A 332 -16.89 -10.21 -4.05
CA VAL A 332 -17.50 -11.14 -3.08
C VAL A 332 -18.28 -12.25 -3.78
N GLU A 333 -19.12 -11.93 -4.76
CA GLU A 333 -19.86 -12.93 -5.55
C GLU A 333 -18.92 -13.93 -6.24
N ILE A 334 -17.79 -13.47 -6.80
CA ILE A 334 -16.78 -14.32 -7.41
C ILE A 334 -16.11 -15.24 -6.36
N PHE A 335 -15.72 -14.68 -5.21
CA PHE A 335 -15.09 -15.47 -4.14
C PHE A 335 -16.04 -16.54 -3.57
N ASP A 336 -17.31 -16.22 -3.39
CA ASP A 336 -18.34 -17.19 -3.01
C ASP A 336 -18.53 -18.27 -4.10
N THR A 337 -18.54 -17.92 -5.39
CA THR A 337 -18.59 -18.96 -6.43
C THR A 337 -17.37 -19.89 -6.41
N LEU A 338 -16.15 -19.39 -6.21
CA LEU A 338 -14.96 -20.24 -6.02
C LEU A 338 -15.14 -21.23 -4.86
N LYS A 339 -15.66 -20.72 -3.73
CA LYS A 339 -15.93 -21.47 -2.50
C LYS A 339 -17.00 -22.56 -2.64
N PHE A 340 -18.00 -22.37 -3.51
CA PHE A 340 -19.13 -23.30 -3.67
C PHE A 340 -19.09 -24.18 -4.95
N LEU A 341 -18.28 -23.86 -5.96
CA LEU A 341 -18.29 -24.59 -7.25
C LEU A 341 -17.82 -26.05 -7.16
N SER A 342 -16.66 -26.32 -6.53
CA SER A 342 -16.12 -27.68 -6.39
C SER A 342 -14.95 -27.76 -5.40
N GLN A 343 -14.58 -28.97 -4.97
CA GLN A 343 -13.31 -29.18 -4.24
C GLN A 343 -12.06 -28.80 -5.06
N LYS A 344 -12.14 -28.82 -6.40
CA LYS A 344 -11.04 -28.44 -7.31
C LYS A 344 -10.94 -26.93 -7.56
N THR A 345 -11.91 -26.14 -7.09
CA THR A 345 -11.94 -24.68 -7.21
C THR A 345 -11.80 -23.97 -5.86
N LYS A 346 -11.48 -24.69 -4.76
CA LYS A 346 -11.32 -24.14 -3.41
C LYS A 346 -10.44 -22.87 -3.46
N PRO A 347 -10.85 -21.75 -2.82
CA PRO A 347 -10.05 -20.54 -2.78
C PRO A 347 -8.62 -20.78 -2.29
N ASP A 348 -7.66 -20.43 -3.15
CA ASP A 348 -6.23 -20.44 -2.86
C ASP A 348 -5.79 -19.15 -2.14
N THR A 349 -4.57 -19.15 -1.60
CA THR A 349 -3.80 -18.02 -1.06
C THR A 349 -4.01 -16.71 -1.85
N ARG A 350 -3.97 -16.73 -3.19
CA ARG A 350 -4.22 -15.54 -4.01
C ARG A 350 -5.67 -15.05 -3.94
N ALA A 351 -6.66 -15.96 -3.91
CA ALA A 351 -8.06 -15.59 -3.76
C ALA A 351 -8.32 -14.94 -2.39
N TYR A 352 -7.77 -15.52 -1.33
CA TYR A 352 -7.85 -14.97 0.02
C TYR A 352 -7.17 -13.60 0.13
N GLN A 353 -5.98 -13.43 -0.45
CA GLN A 353 -5.29 -12.14 -0.50
C GLN A 353 -6.16 -11.06 -1.17
N ASP A 354 -6.67 -11.35 -2.37
CA ASP A 354 -7.40 -10.36 -3.16
C ASP A 354 -8.75 -10.00 -2.50
N ILE A 355 -9.49 -10.97 -1.92
CA ILE A 355 -10.73 -10.66 -1.20
C ILE A 355 -10.48 -9.94 0.14
N ILE A 356 -9.41 -10.25 0.87
CA ILE A 356 -9.05 -9.54 2.11
C ILE A 356 -8.70 -8.08 1.79
N VAL A 357 -7.93 -7.83 0.72
CA VAL A 357 -7.67 -6.47 0.22
C VAL A 357 -8.97 -5.76 -0.19
N SER A 358 -9.94 -6.48 -0.78
CA SER A 358 -11.29 -5.95 -1.10
C SER A 358 -12.03 -5.46 0.16
N TYR A 359 -12.10 -6.28 1.21
CA TYR A 359 -12.77 -5.92 2.47
C TYR A 359 -12.05 -4.77 3.19
N VAL A 360 -10.72 -4.77 3.21
CA VAL A 360 -9.90 -3.68 3.76
C VAL A 360 -10.14 -2.36 3.01
N ASN A 361 -10.14 -2.37 1.67
CA ASN A 361 -10.43 -1.19 0.86
C ASN A 361 -11.88 -0.68 1.03
N ASN A 362 -12.81 -1.54 1.44
CA ASN A 362 -14.20 -1.20 1.76
C ASN A 362 -14.44 -0.88 3.26
N ASN A 363 -13.37 -0.74 4.06
CA ASN A 363 -13.39 -0.47 5.52
C ASN A 363 -14.10 -1.54 6.40
N ASP A 364 -14.44 -2.70 5.85
CA ASP A 364 -15.12 -3.80 6.54
C ASP A 364 -14.08 -4.80 7.09
N ILE A 365 -13.30 -4.29 8.04
CA ILE A 365 -12.11 -4.94 8.62
C ILE A 365 -12.49 -6.18 9.44
N GLU A 366 -13.70 -6.24 9.99
CA GLU A 366 -14.21 -7.40 10.74
C GLU A 366 -14.26 -8.65 9.86
N LYS A 367 -14.84 -8.55 8.66
CA LYS A 367 -14.87 -9.67 7.71
C LYS A 367 -13.50 -10.01 7.14
N ALA A 368 -12.60 -9.03 6.99
CA ALA A 368 -11.21 -9.30 6.62
C ALA A 368 -10.49 -10.18 7.67
N LEU A 369 -10.71 -9.90 8.96
CA LEU A 369 -10.18 -10.70 10.07
C LEU A 369 -10.83 -12.10 10.16
N ASP A 370 -12.12 -12.22 9.88
CA ASP A 370 -12.82 -13.51 9.88
C ASP A 370 -12.45 -14.38 8.67
N LEU A 371 -12.19 -13.78 7.49
CA LEU A 371 -11.63 -14.50 6.34
C LEU A 371 -10.18 -14.94 6.57
N TYR A 372 -9.38 -14.15 7.28
CA TYR A 372 -8.05 -14.59 7.73
C TYR A 372 -8.13 -15.79 8.68
N ARG A 373 -9.07 -15.78 9.63
CA ARG A 373 -9.36 -16.94 10.50
C ARG A 373 -9.85 -18.15 9.70
N GLU A 374 -10.68 -17.96 8.68
CA GLU A 374 -11.10 -19.05 7.78
C GLU A 374 -9.90 -19.63 7.01
N MET A 375 -9.01 -18.78 6.50
CA MET A 375 -7.80 -19.20 5.79
C MET A 375 -6.91 -20.10 6.67
N LEU A 376 -6.66 -19.68 7.92
CA LEU A 376 -5.94 -20.47 8.93
C LEU A 376 -6.66 -21.80 9.24
N ASN A 377 -7.95 -21.75 9.57
CA ASN A 377 -8.76 -22.92 9.92
C ASN A 377 -8.90 -23.92 8.76
N THR A 378 -8.82 -23.46 7.51
CA THR A 378 -8.92 -24.30 6.31
C THR A 378 -7.55 -24.76 5.77
N GLY A 379 -6.46 -24.50 6.49
CA GLY A 379 -5.11 -24.94 6.17
C GLY A 379 -4.50 -24.28 4.92
N VAL A 380 -4.95 -23.07 4.57
CA VAL A 380 -4.42 -22.32 3.43
C VAL A 380 -3.25 -21.45 3.91
N SER A 381 -2.19 -21.37 3.09
CA SER A 381 -0.95 -20.68 3.47
C SER A 381 -1.17 -19.19 3.72
N VAL A 382 -0.48 -18.64 4.72
CA VAL A 382 -0.40 -17.19 4.92
C VAL A 382 0.71 -16.63 4.03
N ASN A 383 0.50 -15.44 3.47
CA ASN A 383 1.50 -14.67 2.73
C ASN A 383 1.74 -13.33 3.43
N GLN A 384 2.98 -12.83 3.45
CA GLN A 384 3.38 -11.54 4.03
C GLN A 384 2.45 -10.39 3.58
N LYS A 385 2.05 -10.37 2.29
CA LYS A 385 1.12 -9.37 1.74
C LYS A 385 -0.26 -9.37 2.39
N ILE A 386 -0.74 -10.52 2.88
CA ILE A 386 -2.01 -10.65 3.59
C ILE A 386 -1.88 -9.98 4.97
N LEU A 387 -0.78 -10.23 5.69
CA LEU A 387 -0.51 -9.62 7.00
C LEU A 387 -0.40 -8.09 6.89
N VAL A 388 0.36 -7.57 5.93
CA VAL A 388 0.48 -6.12 5.69
C VAL A 388 -0.87 -5.50 5.30
N ALA A 389 -1.67 -6.16 4.47
CA ALA A 389 -3.02 -5.70 4.13
C ALA A 389 -3.98 -5.68 5.34
N LEU A 390 -3.96 -6.72 6.19
CA LEU A 390 -4.77 -6.79 7.41
C LEU A 390 -4.35 -5.73 8.43
N ALA A 391 -3.05 -5.52 8.62
CA ALA A 391 -2.52 -4.49 9.49
C ALA A 391 -2.95 -3.09 9.00
N LYS A 392 -2.85 -2.83 7.69
CA LYS A 392 -3.35 -1.61 7.02
C LYS A 392 -4.86 -1.40 7.15
N GLY A 393 -5.64 -2.47 7.21
CA GLY A 393 -7.04 -2.41 7.61
C GLY A 393 -7.19 -1.99 9.07
N CYS A 394 -6.53 -2.70 9.98
CA CYS A 394 -6.66 -2.52 11.42
C CYS A 394 -6.34 -1.09 11.89
N ILE A 395 -5.30 -0.43 11.39
CA ILE A 395 -4.95 0.95 11.81
C ILE A 395 -6.02 2.00 11.50
N SER A 396 -6.98 1.70 10.61
CA SER A 396 -8.14 2.56 10.33
C SER A 396 -9.15 2.59 11.48
N ARG A 397 -9.00 1.72 12.49
CA ARG A 397 -9.75 1.73 13.76
C ARG A 397 -8.78 1.72 14.93
N GLU A 398 -8.87 2.72 15.80
CA GLU A 398 -7.96 2.88 16.94
C GLU A 398 -7.96 1.66 17.89
N GLU A 399 -9.12 1.05 18.09
CA GLU A 399 -9.33 -0.21 18.84
C GLU A 399 -8.52 -1.42 18.32
N LEU A 400 -8.15 -1.43 17.03
CA LEU A 400 -7.46 -2.56 16.39
C LEU A 400 -5.96 -2.31 16.18
N LYS A 401 -5.43 -1.16 16.64
CA LYS A 401 -4.03 -0.75 16.45
C LYS A 401 -3.01 -1.72 17.03
N LEU A 402 -3.34 -2.40 18.14
CA LEU A 402 -2.51 -3.48 18.71
C LEU A 402 -2.38 -4.68 17.74
N LYS A 403 -3.50 -5.15 17.16
CA LYS A 403 -3.50 -6.25 16.18
C LYS A 403 -2.73 -5.92 14.92
N ALA A 404 -2.66 -4.64 14.54
CA ALA A 404 -1.82 -4.22 13.44
C ALA A 404 -0.34 -4.50 13.71
N TRP A 405 0.13 -4.37 14.95
CA TRP A 405 1.49 -4.77 15.36
C TRP A 405 1.66 -6.27 15.49
N ASP A 406 0.67 -7.01 16.01
CA ASP A 406 0.70 -8.49 16.05
C ASP A 406 0.99 -9.07 14.66
N PHE A 407 0.29 -8.59 13.62
CA PHE A 407 0.54 -9.00 12.24
C PHE A 407 1.92 -8.61 11.69
N MET A 408 2.55 -7.55 12.21
CA MET A 408 3.95 -7.24 11.83
C MET A 408 4.92 -8.17 12.55
N PHE A 409 4.68 -8.51 13.83
CA PHE A 409 5.50 -9.47 14.56
C PHE A 409 5.41 -10.87 13.93
N ASP A 410 4.22 -11.28 13.44
CA ASP A 410 4.02 -12.56 12.76
C ASP A 410 4.91 -12.74 11.52
N ILE A 411 5.27 -11.66 10.81
CA ILE A 411 6.21 -11.70 9.68
C ILE A 411 7.60 -12.17 10.16
N TYR A 412 8.10 -11.64 11.27
CA TYR A 412 9.38 -12.03 11.87
C TYR A 412 9.30 -13.39 12.58
N ASN A 413 8.18 -13.70 13.25
CA ASN A 413 7.94 -15.00 13.90
C ASN A 413 7.97 -16.16 12.88
N ASN A 414 7.48 -15.92 11.65
CA ASN A 414 7.53 -16.87 10.55
C ASN A 414 8.91 -16.92 9.84
N GLY A 415 9.89 -16.13 10.27
CA GLY A 415 11.23 -16.06 9.66
C GLY A 415 11.25 -15.40 8.28
N TRP A 416 10.28 -14.53 7.95
CA TRP A 416 10.22 -13.87 6.65
C TRP A 416 10.99 -12.54 6.66
N GLU A 417 11.82 -12.33 5.64
CA GLU A 417 12.51 -11.06 5.44
C GLU A 417 11.50 -9.92 5.19
N PRO A 418 11.55 -8.80 5.93
CA PRO A 418 10.60 -7.70 5.77
C PRO A 418 10.77 -7.02 4.41
N SER A 419 9.71 -7.02 3.59
CA SER A 419 9.71 -6.32 2.31
C SER A 419 9.62 -4.80 2.47
N LEU A 420 9.93 -4.05 1.42
CA LEU A 420 9.77 -2.59 1.38
C LEU A 420 8.37 -2.13 1.83
N GLU A 421 7.31 -2.81 1.38
CA GLU A 421 5.93 -2.51 1.80
C GLU A 421 5.70 -2.79 3.31
N THR A 422 6.42 -3.77 3.87
CA THR A 422 6.43 -4.06 5.32
C THR A 422 7.07 -2.92 6.09
N TYR A 423 8.27 -2.46 5.68
CA TYR A 423 8.98 -1.34 6.33
C TYR A 423 8.23 0.00 6.20
N GLU A 424 7.74 0.34 5.01
CA GLU A 424 6.86 1.51 4.79
C GLU A 424 5.68 1.48 5.78
N TYR A 425 5.05 0.31 5.95
CA TYR A 425 3.89 0.19 6.80
C TYR A 425 4.23 0.21 8.31
N MET A 426 5.38 -0.35 8.72
CA MET A 426 5.90 -0.19 10.09
C MET A 426 6.18 1.26 10.43
N MET A 427 6.75 2.05 9.50
CA MET A 427 6.93 3.49 9.67
C MET A 427 5.60 4.23 9.81
N TYR A 428 4.58 3.85 9.02
CA TYR A 428 3.25 4.44 9.14
C TYR A 428 2.62 4.13 10.51
N LEU A 429 2.70 2.88 11.00
CA LEU A 429 2.29 2.53 12.37
C LEU A 429 3.04 3.35 13.42
N ALA A 430 4.38 3.41 13.35
CA ALA A 430 5.21 4.16 14.28
C ALA A 430 4.85 5.66 14.33
N SER A 431 4.60 6.29 13.17
CA SER A 431 4.14 7.69 13.08
C SER A 431 2.76 7.92 13.71
N LYS A 432 1.89 6.89 13.75
CA LYS A 432 0.59 6.91 14.43
C LYS A 432 0.68 6.56 15.91
N ASP A 433 1.75 5.88 16.33
CA ASP A 433 2.15 5.64 17.71
C ASP A 433 3.05 6.73 18.30
N PHE A 434 3.27 7.81 17.55
CA PHE A 434 4.10 8.96 17.96
C PHE A 434 5.59 8.62 18.20
N ASP A 435 6.02 7.42 17.77
CA ASP A 435 7.37 6.88 18.00
C ASP A 435 8.34 7.36 16.91
N VAL A 436 8.79 8.60 17.08
CA VAL A 436 9.73 9.27 16.16
C VAL A 436 11.06 8.50 16.10
N SER A 437 11.57 8.06 17.25
CA SER A 437 12.84 7.32 17.37
C SER A 437 12.81 6.02 16.57
N PHE A 438 11.74 5.23 16.70
CA PHE A 438 11.56 4.01 15.92
C PHE A 438 11.27 4.29 14.44
N THR A 439 10.61 5.40 14.10
CA THR A 439 10.42 5.79 12.69
C THR A 439 11.76 6.14 12.01
N ARG A 440 12.66 6.84 12.72
CA ARG A 440 14.03 7.14 12.26
C ARG A 440 14.85 5.86 12.06
N ALA A 441 14.71 4.89 12.97
CA ALA A 441 15.37 3.59 12.89
C ALA A 441 15.07 2.85 11.58
N LEU A 442 13.77 2.73 11.25
CA LEU A 442 13.32 2.01 10.06
C LEU A 442 13.72 2.73 8.77
N TYR A 443 13.79 4.07 8.78
CA TYR A 443 14.27 4.85 7.66
C TYR A 443 15.79 4.70 7.43
N SER A 444 16.59 4.53 8.50
CA SER A 444 18.00 4.15 8.38
C SER A 444 18.15 2.80 7.69
N LYS A 445 17.40 1.78 8.14
CA LYS A 445 17.43 0.44 7.54
C LYS A 445 17.00 0.41 6.07
N LEU A 446 16.07 1.28 5.67
CA LEU A 446 15.71 1.48 4.25
C LEU A 446 16.81 2.17 3.44
N ASN A 447 17.65 3.00 4.05
CA ASN A 447 18.81 3.63 3.43
C ASN A 447 19.96 2.63 3.27
N GLU A 448 20.23 1.85 4.32
CA GLU A 448 21.16 0.71 4.31
C GLU A 448 20.77 -0.33 3.25
N SER A 449 19.47 -0.56 3.02
CA SER A 449 18.97 -1.45 1.95
C SER A 449 18.79 -0.76 0.59
N GLY A 450 19.28 0.47 0.40
CA GLY A 450 19.20 1.22 -0.86
C GLY A 450 17.79 1.46 -1.41
N SER A 451 16.74 1.34 -0.58
CA SER A 451 15.34 1.19 -1.00
C SER A 451 14.45 2.37 -0.56
N LEU A 452 15.02 3.59 -0.49
CA LEU A 452 14.26 4.79 -0.16
C LEU A 452 13.11 5.03 -1.15
N THR A 453 11.94 5.41 -0.63
CA THR A 453 10.74 5.67 -1.42
C THR A 453 10.03 6.91 -0.88
N ALA A 454 9.40 7.69 -1.77
CA ALA A 454 8.71 8.93 -1.43
C ALA A 454 7.67 8.81 -0.29
N LYS A 455 7.06 7.62 -0.10
CA LYS A 455 6.12 7.36 1.01
C LYS A 455 6.80 7.17 2.36
N ALA A 456 7.97 6.53 2.39
CA ALA A 456 8.77 6.40 3.61
C ALA A 456 9.17 7.79 4.13
N PHE A 457 9.52 8.70 3.23
CA PHE A 457 9.72 10.12 3.54
C PHE A 457 8.43 10.82 4.02
N THR A 458 7.27 10.54 3.42
CA THR A 458 5.96 11.00 3.96
C THR A 458 5.76 10.56 5.40
N PHE A 459 6.05 9.30 5.72
CA PHE A 459 5.81 8.72 7.05
C PHE A 459 6.82 9.23 8.09
N LEU A 460 8.07 9.51 7.69
CA LEU A 460 9.05 10.20 8.53
C LEU A 460 8.60 11.64 8.86
N MET A 461 8.16 12.41 7.86
CA MET A 461 7.61 13.76 8.09
C MET A 461 6.28 13.72 8.87
N LEU A 462 5.46 12.68 8.69
CA LEU A 462 4.25 12.45 9.48
C LEU A 462 4.60 12.18 10.96
N ALA A 463 5.65 11.39 11.23
CA ALA A 463 6.12 11.17 12.60
C ALA A 463 6.63 12.47 13.24
N TYR A 464 7.40 13.30 12.53
CA TYR A 464 7.82 14.61 13.04
C TYR A 464 6.64 15.57 13.28
N SER A 465 5.64 15.61 12.39
CA SER A 465 4.47 16.49 12.55
C SER A 465 3.54 16.07 13.70
N ARG A 466 3.54 14.77 14.04
CA ARG A 466 2.76 14.21 15.16
C ARG A 466 3.58 14.09 16.44
N ALA A 467 4.88 14.35 16.40
CA ALA A 467 5.84 14.04 17.47
C ALA A 467 5.30 14.44 18.85
N ALA A 468 5.32 13.49 19.79
CA ALA A 468 4.90 13.70 21.17
C ALA A 468 5.91 14.55 21.95
N VAL A 469 6.02 15.83 21.58
CA VAL A 469 6.71 16.84 22.37
C VAL A 469 6.08 16.84 23.75
N ALA A 470 6.85 16.50 24.78
CA ALA A 470 6.39 16.27 26.15
C ALA A 470 5.93 17.58 26.84
N CYS A 471 4.78 18.13 26.43
CA CYS A 471 4.12 19.27 27.05
C CYS A 471 2.67 19.48 26.54
N LYS A 472 1.82 18.45 26.61
CA LYS A 472 0.34 18.52 26.83
C LYS A 472 -0.29 17.12 26.73
N ILE A 473 -1.02 16.73 27.79
CA ILE A 473 -1.69 15.43 27.98
C ILE A 473 -0.68 14.29 28.22
N ASP A 474 -1.00 13.37 29.12
CA ASP A 474 -0.28 12.13 29.34
C ASP A 474 -0.35 11.27 28.07
N CYS A 475 0.74 11.23 27.31
CA CYS A 475 0.80 10.45 26.08
C CYS A 475 0.68 8.95 26.42
N PRO A 476 -0.31 8.22 25.86
CA PRO A 476 -0.39 6.78 26.05
C PRO A 476 0.88 6.12 25.48
N PRO A 477 1.42 5.08 26.15
CA PRO A 477 2.61 4.40 25.66
C PRO A 477 2.37 3.84 24.25
N SER A 478 3.39 3.92 23.39
CA SER A 478 3.30 3.44 21.99
C SER A 478 2.79 2.00 21.93
N SER A 479 1.89 1.67 21.00
CA SER A 479 1.21 0.36 20.93
C SER A 479 2.19 -0.84 20.95
N ILE A 480 3.35 -0.66 20.31
CA ILE A 480 4.50 -1.60 20.33
C ILE A 480 4.88 -2.02 21.76
N THR A 481 4.83 -1.10 22.72
CA THR A 481 5.40 -1.28 24.07
C THR A 481 4.49 -1.98 25.06
N PHE A 482 3.21 -2.19 24.75
CA PHE A 482 2.29 -2.98 25.58
C PHE A 482 2.72 -4.46 25.66
N HIS A 483 3.26 -5.00 24.56
CA HIS A 483 3.69 -6.39 24.48
C HIS A 483 5.18 -6.52 24.79
N GLU A 484 5.58 -7.63 25.42
CA GLU A 484 6.98 -7.93 25.69
C GLU A 484 7.76 -8.21 24.40
N THR A 485 7.16 -8.96 23.48
CA THR A 485 7.67 -9.17 22.10
C THR A 485 7.95 -7.85 21.41
N GLY A 486 7.00 -6.91 21.42
CA GLY A 486 7.15 -5.58 20.83
C GLY A 486 8.24 -4.72 21.50
N ARG A 487 8.39 -4.79 22.83
CA ARG A 487 9.49 -4.12 23.55
C ARG A 487 10.86 -4.66 23.17
N ILE A 488 11.01 -5.99 23.08
CA ILE A 488 12.25 -6.65 22.63
C ILE A 488 12.53 -6.27 21.16
N PHE A 489 11.54 -6.40 20.29
CA PHE A 489 11.61 -6.06 18.88
C PHE A 489 12.04 -4.61 18.62
N ARG A 490 11.41 -3.64 19.32
CA ARG A 490 11.81 -2.22 19.28
C ARG A 490 13.24 -2.04 19.76
N ARG A 491 13.64 -2.68 20.87
CA ARG A 491 15.00 -2.59 21.41
C ARG A 491 16.03 -3.08 20.41
N ASN A 492 15.82 -4.24 19.78
CA ASN A 492 16.75 -4.84 18.84
C ASN A 492 16.98 -3.92 17.63
N ILE A 493 15.90 -3.46 16.98
CA ILE A 493 15.98 -2.56 15.83
C ILE A 493 16.65 -1.21 16.18
N LEU A 494 16.49 -0.72 17.41
CA LEU A 494 17.16 0.49 17.89
C LEU A 494 18.64 0.26 18.25
N SER A 495 19.02 -0.93 18.72
CA SER A 495 20.43 -1.25 19.02
C SER A 495 21.29 -1.49 17.78
N ASP A 496 20.67 -1.79 16.64
CA ASP A 496 21.38 -1.96 15.36
C ASP A 496 21.87 -0.62 14.76
N LEU A 497 21.36 0.52 15.25
CA LEU A 497 21.59 1.84 14.66
C LEU A 497 22.94 2.45 15.05
N LYS A 498 23.70 2.88 14.04
CA LYS A 498 24.91 3.68 14.21
C LYS A 498 24.66 5.13 13.76
N TYR A 499 24.15 5.96 14.68
CA TYR A 499 24.03 7.41 14.44
C TYR A 499 25.38 8.13 14.30
N THR A 500 26.47 7.51 14.76
CA THR A 500 27.84 7.96 14.55
C THR A 500 28.41 7.30 13.30
N GLY A 501 28.76 8.10 12.29
CA GLY A 501 29.55 7.59 11.17
C GLY A 501 30.88 7.03 11.67
N SER A 502 31.16 5.76 11.38
CA SER A 502 32.53 5.25 11.49
C SER A 502 33.41 5.94 10.47
N SER A 503 34.62 6.34 10.88
CA SER A 503 35.60 6.93 9.97
C SER A 503 35.95 5.96 8.84
N ASP A 504 36.30 6.51 7.69
CA ASP A 504 37.11 5.89 6.64
C ASP A 504 36.52 4.63 5.96
N LYS A 505 35.55 4.84 5.05
CA LYS A 505 35.79 4.66 3.58
C LYS A 505 34.55 4.70 2.69
N ASP A 506 33.36 4.43 3.21
CA ASP A 506 32.15 4.38 2.38
C ASP A 506 31.46 5.75 2.26
N GLU A 507 31.40 6.30 1.05
CA GLU A 507 30.59 7.48 0.70
C GLU A 507 29.08 7.14 0.63
N SER A 508 28.63 6.09 1.33
CA SER A 508 27.27 5.54 1.30
C SER A 508 26.25 6.38 2.10
N VAL A 509 26.21 7.68 1.80
CA VAL A 509 25.08 8.60 2.01
C VAL A 509 24.47 8.52 3.42
N ASN A 510 25.25 8.91 4.42
CA ASN A 510 24.78 9.06 5.80
C ASN A 510 23.64 10.10 5.89
N LEU A 511 22.52 9.70 6.49
CA LEU A 511 21.35 10.56 6.67
C LEU A 511 21.62 11.68 7.68
N PRO A 512 21.09 12.91 7.49
CA PRO A 512 21.31 14.04 8.39
C PRO A 512 20.41 13.99 9.64
N PHE A 513 20.49 12.88 10.39
CA PHE A 513 19.84 12.71 11.68
C PHE A 513 20.69 13.35 12.81
N LEU A 514 20.05 13.91 13.83
CA LEU A 514 20.77 14.33 15.05
C LEU A 514 21.26 13.10 15.83
N PRO A 515 22.44 13.16 16.48
CA PRO A 515 23.07 12.03 17.20
C PRO A 515 22.41 11.74 18.57
N PHE A 516 21.08 11.84 18.63
CA PHE A 516 20.26 11.52 19.79
C PHE A 516 19.24 10.44 19.40
N LEU A 517 19.00 9.47 20.27
CA LEU A 517 18.01 8.40 20.02
C LEU A 517 16.58 8.96 20.01
N ASP A 518 16.21 9.65 21.09
CA ASP A 518 14.90 10.26 21.29
C ASP A 518 15.00 11.79 21.20
N LEU A 519 14.21 12.40 20.31
CA LEU A 519 14.10 13.86 20.19
C LEU A 519 13.13 14.38 21.25
N LYS A 520 13.59 15.28 22.14
CA LYS A 520 12.85 15.77 23.30
C LYS A 520 12.39 17.23 23.14
N THR A 521 13.15 18.05 22.42
CA THR A 521 12.88 19.48 22.28
C THR A 521 12.22 19.80 20.93
N LYS A 522 11.25 20.71 20.94
CA LYS A 522 10.63 21.28 19.73
C LYS A 522 11.63 21.69 18.65
N ARG A 523 12.75 22.30 19.07
CA ARG A 523 13.82 22.79 18.18
C ARG A 523 14.56 21.67 17.46
N GLU A 524 14.81 20.54 18.13
CA GLU A 524 15.48 19.37 17.54
C GLU A 524 14.65 18.83 16.35
N ILE A 525 13.33 18.68 16.55
CA ILE A 525 12.41 18.21 15.52
C ILE A 525 12.31 19.19 14.34
N LEU A 526 12.26 20.50 14.61
CA LEU A 526 12.21 21.54 13.55
C LEU A 526 13.51 21.64 12.75
N ALA A 527 14.65 21.50 13.43
CA ALA A 527 15.98 21.49 12.81
C ALA A 527 16.18 20.22 11.96
N GLU A 528 15.98 19.04 12.54
CA GLU A 528 16.18 17.74 11.85
C GLU A 528 15.22 17.56 10.67
N SER A 529 13.95 17.97 10.80
CA SER A 529 13.03 17.98 9.66
C SER A 529 13.47 18.95 8.54
N SER A 530 14.04 20.12 8.88
CA SER A 530 14.57 21.04 7.87
C SER A 530 15.83 20.51 7.17
N ALA A 531 16.72 19.85 7.92
CA ALA A 531 17.92 19.21 7.38
C ALA A 531 17.57 18.02 6.47
N MET A 532 16.64 17.17 6.89
CA MET A 532 16.12 16.04 6.11
C MET A 532 15.40 16.50 4.83
N TRP A 533 14.67 17.62 4.88
CA TRP A 533 14.07 18.26 3.71
C TRP A 533 15.12 18.81 2.74
N ALA A 534 16.16 19.49 3.25
CA ALA A 534 17.27 20.02 2.45
C ALA A 534 18.08 18.90 1.76
N TYR A 535 18.38 17.83 2.49
CA TYR A 535 19.04 16.64 1.96
C TYR A 535 18.21 15.96 0.86
N THR A 536 16.89 15.87 1.04
CA THR A 536 16.00 15.27 0.01
C THR A 536 15.88 16.17 -1.23
N LEU A 537 15.93 17.50 -1.08
CA LEU A 537 16.05 18.45 -2.20
C LEU A 537 17.33 18.23 -3.04
N ILE A 538 18.45 17.86 -2.40
CA ILE A 538 19.74 17.64 -3.07
C ILE A 538 19.81 16.25 -3.70
N HIS A 539 19.52 15.20 -2.95
CA HIS A 539 19.78 13.81 -3.38
C HIS A 539 18.58 13.12 -4.04
N ASN A 540 17.34 13.49 -3.69
CA ASN A 540 16.13 12.77 -4.13
C ASN A 540 14.96 13.73 -4.47
N PRO A 541 15.13 14.68 -5.41
CA PRO A 541 14.12 15.69 -5.74
C PRO A 541 12.80 15.09 -6.28
N GLU A 542 12.82 13.83 -6.74
CA GLU A 542 11.61 13.09 -7.12
C GLU A 542 10.61 12.92 -5.96
N PHE A 543 11.08 12.78 -4.71
CA PHE A 543 10.22 12.58 -3.55
C PHE A 543 9.39 13.81 -3.17
N ILE A 544 9.65 14.96 -3.78
CA ILE A 544 8.92 16.21 -3.49
C ILE A 544 7.56 16.18 -4.20
N ASN A 545 6.55 15.83 -3.42
CA ASN A 545 5.13 15.75 -3.78
C ASN A 545 4.30 16.67 -2.87
N SER A 546 3.09 17.05 -3.30
CA SER A 546 2.18 17.91 -2.51
C SER A 546 1.84 17.35 -1.13
N GLU A 547 1.69 16.03 -1.01
CA GLU A 547 1.50 15.35 0.29
C GLU A 547 2.70 15.56 1.21
N ASN A 548 3.92 15.46 0.69
CA ASN A 548 5.17 15.60 1.45
C ASN A 548 5.40 17.06 1.88
N THR A 549 5.15 18.03 0.99
CA THR A 549 5.14 19.46 1.35
C THR A 549 4.09 19.77 2.41
N ASN A 550 2.87 19.22 2.28
CA ASN A 550 1.82 19.42 3.28
C ASN A 550 2.18 18.78 4.63
N THR A 551 2.80 17.59 4.68
CA THR A 551 3.29 17.03 5.96
C THR A 551 4.40 17.86 6.58
N TYR A 552 5.35 18.38 5.79
CA TYR A 552 6.43 19.24 6.26
C TYR A 552 5.90 20.55 6.86
N LEU A 553 4.92 21.19 6.20
CA LEU A 553 4.25 22.39 6.72
C LEU A 553 3.45 22.12 8.00
N ASN A 554 2.85 20.93 8.16
CA ASN A 554 2.17 20.54 9.40
C ASN A 554 3.13 20.47 10.61
N ILE A 555 4.42 20.18 10.42
CA ILE A 555 5.42 20.20 11.52
C ILE A 555 5.49 21.61 12.10
N ALA A 556 5.69 22.63 11.24
CA ALA A 556 5.73 24.02 11.68
C ALA A 556 4.36 24.50 12.22
N ALA A 557 3.25 24.09 11.62
CA ALA A 557 1.89 24.47 12.08
C ALA A 557 1.54 23.95 13.49
N HIS A 558 2.15 22.85 13.95
CA HIS A 558 1.93 22.29 15.29
C HIS A 558 3.04 22.63 16.30
N ILE A 559 4.29 22.76 15.84
CA ILE A 559 5.48 22.82 16.70
C ILE A 559 6.19 24.18 16.64
N GLY A 560 6.17 24.85 15.47
CA GLY A 560 6.98 26.02 15.14
C GLY A 560 6.43 27.38 15.58
N SER A 561 7.13 28.44 15.15
CA SER A 561 6.65 29.82 15.20
C SER A 561 5.94 30.19 13.90
N ILE A 562 5.19 31.29 13.90
CA ILE A 562 4.57 31.79 12.66
C ILE A 562 5.62 32.21 11.63
N GLU A 563 6.78 32.72 12.05
CA GLU A 563 7.90 33.09 11.18
C GLU A 563 8.52 31.87 10.48
N ASP A 564 8.80 30.80 11.22
CA ASP A 564 9.30 29.52 10.68
C ASP A 564 8.26 28.86 9.76
N PHE A 565 6.96 29.00 10.07
CA PHE A 565 5.89 28.59 9.16
C PHE A 565 5.86 29.41 7.87
N GLU A 566 5.95 30.75 7.93
CA GLU A 566 5.96 31.60 6.74
C GLU A 566 7.22 31.40 5.88
N GLU A 567 8.39 31.19 6.48
CA GLU A 567 9.62 30.85 5.74
C GLU A 567 9.46 29.51 5.01
N ARG A 568 8.98 28.45 5.69
CA ARG A 568 8.73 27.14 5.07
C ARG A 568 7.61 27.20 4.01
N PHE A 569 6.56 27.98 4.22
CA PHE A 569 5.45 28.15 3.28
C PHE A 569 5.89 28.84 1.98
N ASN A 570 6.67 29.92 2.07
CA ASN A 570 7.12 30.68 0.89
C ASN A 570 8.34 30.06 0.18
N SER A 571 9.18 29.30 0.89
CA SER A 571 10.28 28.53 0.28
C SER A 571 9.78 27.30 -0.48
N THR A 572 8.85 26.52 0.08
CA THR A 572 8.41 25.24 -0.50
C THR A 572 7.24 25.33 -1.49
N THR A 573 6.44 26.40 -1.46
CA THR A 573 5.22 26.51 -2.29
C THR A 573 5.18 27.75 -3.18
N TYR A 574 4.40 27.68 -4.26
CA TYR A 574 4.06 28.83 -5.11
C TYR A 574 2.57 28.90 -5.42
N LEU A 575 2.07 30.12 -5.68
CA LEU A 575 0.69 30.33 -6.10
C LEU A 575 0.54 30.00 -7.59
N ASP A 576 -0.36 29.07 -7.91
CA ASP A 576 -0.72 28.68 -9.29
C ASP A 576 -1.61 29.76 -9.93
N VAL A 577 -0.98 30.89 -10.29
CA VAL A 577 -1.61 31.96 -11.07
C VAL A 577 -1.51 31.60 -12.56
N ALA A 578 -2.65 31.53 -13.24
CA ALA A 578 -2.65 31.39 -14.69
C ALA A 578 -1.96 32.61 -15.32
N GLN A 579 -0.98 32.36 -16.20
CA GLN A 579 -0.38 33.41 -17.03
C GLN A 579 -1.39 33.87 -18.09
N ASN A 580 -2.23 34.82 -17.71
CA ASN A 580 -2.96 35.71 -18.59
C ASN A 580 -3.12 37.06 -17.88
N GLU A 581 -2.77 38.13 -18.57
CA GLU A 581 -2.56 39.43 -17.96
C GLU A 581 -3.89 40.13 -17.66
N ASN A 582 -3.97 40.72 -16.47
CA ASN A 582 -4.18 42.16 -16.31
C ASN A 582 -4.13 42.52 -14.82
N GLN A 583 -3.10 43.28 -14.41
CA GLN A 583 -3.11 43.92 -13.10
C GLN A 583 -4.04 45.13 -13.11
N THR A 584 -5.35 44.89 -13.02
CA THR A 584 -6.27 45.92 -12.53
C THR A 584 -5.92 46.20 -11.08
N ARG A 585 -5.10 47.25 -10.86
CA ARG A 585 -4.78 47.78 -9.54
C ARG A 585 -6.10 48.17 -8.86
N PHE A 586 -6.53 47.38 -7.89
CA PHE A 586 -7.58 47.80 -6.97
C PHE A 586 -6.96 48.85 -6.06
N ILE A 587 -7.23 50.12 -6.37
CA ILE A 587 -7.06 51.21 -5.43
C ILE A 587 -8.03 50.92 -4.27
N ILE A 588 -7.48 50.79 -3.08
CA ILE A 588 -8.19 50.89 -1.81
C ILE A 588 -7.58 52.11 -1.15
N ASP A 589 -8.40 53.06 -0.70
CA ASP A 589 -7.91 54.32 -0.17
C ASP A 589 -7.11 54.10 1.12
N GLU A 590 -5.79 54.39 1.05
CA GLU A 590 -4.97 54.65 2.23
C GLU A 590 -5.24 56.09 2.70
N SER A 591 -6.37 56.28 3.39
CA SER A 591 -6.68 57.51 4.11
C SER A 591 -6.63 57.28 5.64
N GLU A 592 -6.20 58.32 6.36
CA GLU A 592 -6.20 58.43 7.83
C GLU A 592 -5.28 57.49 8.65
N ILE A 593 -3.96 57.52 8.38
CA ILE A 593 -2.99 57.97 9.41
C ILE A 593 -1.97 58.90 8.74
N ASN A 594 -2.03 60.20 9.03
CA ASN A 594 -1.11 61.17 8.42
C ASN A 594 -0.83 62.36 9.36
N THR A 595 0.29 62.30 10.10
CA THR A 595 1.02 63.38 10.80
C THR A 595 2.27 62.75 11.45
N SER A 596 3.48 63.29 11.37
CA SER A 596 3.96 64.50 10.69
C SER A 596 5.41 64.36 10.22
N LYS A 597 5.70 64.88 9.01
CA LYS A 597 6.60 66.03 8.74
C LYS A 597 7.50 66.53 9.90
N ASP A 598 8.74 67.00 9.68
CA ASP A 598 9.50 67.36 8.46
C ASP A 598 11.04 67.14 8.65
N ASP A 599 11.84 67.49 7.62
CA ASP A 599 13.29 67.82 7.60
C ASP A 599 14.41 66.73 7.63
N ASP A 600 14.95 66.47 6.42
CA ASP A 600 16.35 66.64 5.96
C ASP A 600 17.60 66.14 6.72
N ASN A 601 18.48 65.49 5.92
CA ASN A 601 19.94 65.41 5.99
C ASN A 601 20.64 64.92 7.29
N ASN A 602 21.20 63.71 7.23
CA ASN A 602 22.66 63.52 7.21
C ASN A 602 23.07 62.07 6.88
N GLU A 603 24.33 61.89 6.50
CA GLU A 603 24.97 60.57 6.41
C GLU A 603 25.47 60.09 7.79
N ASP A 604 25.85 58.81 7.84
CA ASP A 604 26.58 58.11 8.90
C ASP A 604 25.92 57.74 10.26
N THR A 605 26.32 56.55 10.72
CA THR A 605 26.17 55.97 12.07
C THR A 605 24.76 55.83 12.69
N ASP A 606 24.21 54.60 12.66
CA ASP A 606 23.46 54.08 13.81
C ASP A 606 23.59 52.55 13.98
N LEU A 607 24.15 52.10 15.11
CA LEU A 607 24.32 50.69 15.49
C LEU A 607 23.11 50.16 16.30
N SER A 608 21.90 50.23 15.74
CA SER A 608 20.65 49.96 16.50
C SER A 608 19.77 48.79 16.02
N LYS A 609 20.05 48.13 14.88
CA LYS A 609 19.13 47.14 14.24
C LYS A 609 19.58 45.67 14.27
N THR A 610 20.34 45.25 15.29
CA THR A 610 20.98 43.92 15.41
C THR A 610 20.49 43.08 16.61
N LYS A 611 19.20 43.09 16.97
CA LYS A 611 18.67 42.35 18.14
C LYS A 611 17.43 41.45 17.91
N THR A 612 17.07 41.15 16.65
CA THR A 612 15.93 40.26 16.33
C THR A 612 16.23 39.09 15.39
N ARG A 613 17.39 39.03 14.72
CA ARG A 613 17.68 37.96 13.72
C ARG A 613 18.16 36.63 14.32
N ASP A 614 18.72 36.62 15.53
CA ASP A 614 19.48 35.46 16.05
C ASP A 614 18.62 34.29 16.56
N LYS A 615 17.28 34.37 16.47
CA LYS A 615 16.38 33.31 16.98
C LYS A 615 16.03 32.23 15.94
N ASN A 616 16.00 32.57 14.65
CA ASN A 616 15.56 31.64 13.60
C ASN A 616 16.73 30.85 12.97
N SER A 617 17.98 31.29 13.18
CA SER A 617 19.20 30.62 12.70
C SER A 617 19.44 29.22 13.28
N MET A 618 18.73 28.83 14.34
CA MET A 618 18.82 27.50 14.96
C MET A 618 17.71 26.52 14.52
N THR A 619 16.70 26.95 13.77
CA THR A 619 15.55 26.08 13.39
C THR A 619 15.43 25.79 11.90
N THR A 620 16.09 26.57 11.03
CA THR A 620 16.18 26.29 9.59
C THR A 620 17.60 25.87 9.21
N SER A 621 17.73 24.82 8.41
CA SER A 621 19.04 24.28 8.03
C SER A 621 19.82 25.25 7.15
N PRO A 622 21.12 25.54 7.43
CA PRO A 622 21.94 26.46 6.62
C PRO A 622 22.00 26.11 5.13
N LEU A 623 21.89 24.83 4.78
CA LEU A 623 21.84 24.34 3.40
C LEU A 623 20.71 24.99 2.59
N LEU A 624 19.52 25.22 3.17
CA LEU A 624 18.42 25.89 2.45
C LEU A 624 18.76 27.36 2.14
N GLN A 625 19.47 28.03 3.04
CA GLN A 625 19.93 29.42 2.85
C GLN A 625 21.08 29.55 1.84
N GLN A 626 21.80 28.45 1.57
CA GLN A 626 22.81 28.34 0.52
C GLN A 626 22.18 27.98 -0.83
N LEU A 627 21.29 26.98 -0.86
CA LEU A 627 20.54 26.56 -2.05
C LEU A 627 19.72 27.71 -2.66
N GLY A 628 19.14 28.58 -1.83
CA GLY A 628 18.44 29.79 -2.29
C GLY A 628 19.34 30.86 -2.93
N LYS A 629 20.67 30.70 -2.92
CA LYS A 629 21.66 31.61 -3.51
C LYS A 629 22.39 31.01 -4.72
N THR A 630 22.34 29.69 -4.91
CA THR A 630 22.96 29.00 -6.04
C THR A 630 22.02 28.94 -7.24
N PRO A 631 22.29 29.64 -8.37
CA PRO A 631 21.32 29.76 -9.48
C PRO A 631 21.08 28.45 -10.24
N ASN A 632 21.98 27.46 -10.12
CA ASN A 632 21.96 26.25 -10.94
C ASN A 632 21.13 25.09 -10.36
N LEU A 633 20.63 25.19 -9.11
CA LEU A 633 19.76 24.17 -8.51
C LEU A 633 18.36 24.74 -8.31
N SER A 634 17.47 24.49 -9.28
CA SER A 634 16.08 24.96 -9.23
C SER A 634 15.31 24.26 -8.11
N VAL A 635 15.10 24.98 -7.00
CA VAL A 635 14.31 24.49 -5.86
C VAL A 635 12.90 24.12 -6.35
N LYS A 636 12.60 22.83 -6.39
CA LYS A 636 11.32 22.25 -6.85
C LYS A 636 10.18 22.63 -5.90
N LYS A 637 9.64 23.83 -6.07
CA LYS A 637 8.45 24.31 -5.35
C LYS A 637 7.20 23.58 -5.85
N VAL A 638 6.21 23.43 -4.98
CA VAL A 638 4.93 22.78 -5.31
C VAL A 638 3.80 23.80 -5.35
N ALA A 639 2.86 23.64 -6.30
CA ALA A 639 1.68 24.48 -6.40
C ALA A 639 0.82 24.39 -5.13
N ARG A 640 0.39 25.54 -4.57
CA ARG A 640 -0.47 25.60 -3.38
C ARG A 640 -1.80 24.90 -3.63
N THR A 641 -2.14 23.92 -2.80
CA THR A 641 -3.40 23.16 -2.86
C THR A 641 -4.42 23.68 -1.83
N SER A 642 -5.70 23.32 -1.96
CA SER A 642 -6.71 23.69 -0.94
C SER A 642 -6.36 23.18 0.47
N LEU A 643 -5.70 22.02 0.57
CA LEU A 643 -5.20 21.50 1.85
C LEU A 643 -4.05 22.35 2.40
N THR A 644 -3.16 22.83 1.55
CA THR A 644 -2.05 23.73 1.92
C THR A 644 -2.56 25.03 2.55
N TYR A 645 -3.67 25.59 2.04
CA TYR A 645 -4.32 26.76 2.64
C TYR A 645 -5.03 26.45 3.97
N VAL A 646 -5.65 25.26 4.12
CA VAL A 646 -6.23 24.81 5.40
C VAL A 646 -5.13 24.67 6.47
N ILE A 647 -3.98 24.12 6.12
CA ILE A 647 -2.81 24.02 7.01
C ILE A 647 -2.33 25.42 7.44
N ALA A 648 -2.26 26.37 6.51
CA ALA A 648 -1.90 27.76 6.81
C ALA A 648 -2.91 28.48 7.73
N LEU A 649 -4.22 28.24 7.56
CA LEU A 649 -5.24 28.74 8.50
C LEU A 649 -5.12 28.14 9.90
N ASN A 650 -4.84 26.83 10.00
CA ASN A 650 -4.63 26.15 11.28
C ASN A 650 -3.36 26.68 11.99
N ALA A 651 -2.28 26.93 11.24
CA ALA A 651 -1.09 27.60 11.77
C ALA A 651 -1.42 29.03 12.25
N ALA A 652 -2.21 29.79 11.48
CA ALA A 652 -2.67 31.12 11.87
C ALA A 652 -3.48 31.10 13.17
N GLY A 653 -4.41 30.15 13.33
CA GLY A 653 -5.21 29.95 14.55
C GLY A 653 -4.36 29.60 15.77
N ASN A 654 -3.49 28.60 15.64
CA ASN A 654 -2.55 28.19 16.69
C ASN A 654 -1.64 29.34 17.16
N CYS A 655 -1.13 30.15 16.22
CA CYS A 655 -0.26 31.30 16.50
C CYS A 655 -1.02 32.62 16.76
N LYS A 656 -2.35 32.61 16.66
CA LYS A 656 -3.25 33.78 16.77
C LYS A 656 -2.89 34.98 15.86
N ASN A 657 -2.38 34.71 14.66
CA ASN A 657 -2.02 35.75 13.68
C ASN A 657 -3.17 36.00 12.69
N TYR A 658 -3.99 37.02 12.96
CA TYR A 658 -5.08 37.44 12.07
C TYR A 658 -4.62 38.02 10.72
N PRO A 659 -3.62 38.95 10.63
CA PRO A 659 -3.09 39.41 9.35
C PRO A 659 -2.66 38.30 8.39
N PHE A 660 -2.02 37.23 8.91
CA PHE A 660 -1.65 36.08 8.09
C PHE A 660 -2.88 35.29 7.61
N ALA A 661 -3.91 35.11 8.46
CA ALA A 661 -5.17 34.50 8.03
C ALA A 661 -5.89 35.32 6.94
N GLN A 662 -5.85 36.65 7.02
CA GLN A 662 -6.41 37.55 6.01
C GLN A 662 -5.65 37.44 4.67
N LYS A 663 -4.31 37.40 4.69
CA LYS A 663 -3.48 37.10 3.51
C LYS A 663 -3.86 35.76 2.87
N ILE A 664 -4.02 34.71 3.67
CA ILE A 664 -4.43 33.38 3.21
C ILE A 664 -5.86 33.35 2.65
N TRP A 665 -6.80 34.16 3.17
CA TRP A 665 -8.11 34.36 2.55
C TRP A 665 -7.95 34.90 1.13
N VAL A 666 -7.19 35.98 0.95
CA VAL A 666 -7.01 36.65 -0.35
C VAL A 666 -6.34 35.71 -1.36
N GLU A 667 -5.28 35.01 -0.96
CA GLU A 667 -4.61 34.00 -1.80
C GLU A 667 -5.57 32.85 -2.20
N ARG A 668 -6.38 32.32 -1.28
CA ARG A 668 -7.37 31.29 -1.60
C ARG A 668 -8.46 31.81 -2.56
N GLY A 669 -8.80 33.10 -2.46
CA GLY A 669 -9.68 33.79 -3.40
C GLY A 669 -9.12 33.84 -4.83
N LEU A 670 -7.81 34.08 -4.98
CA LEU A 670 -7.11 33.96 -6.26
C LEU A 670 -7.04 32.51 -6.75
N PHE A 671 -6.74 31.55 -5.86
CA PHE A 671 -6.70 30.13 -6.20
C PHE A 671 -8.04 29.59 -6.71
N ARG A 672 -9.20 30.14 -6.30
CA ARG A 672 -10.51 29.76 -6.89
C ARG A 672 -10.64 30.08 -8.39
N LYS A 673 -9.79 30.97 -8.92
CA LYS A 673 -9.71 31.34 -10.35
C LYS A 673 -8.70 30.50 -11.14
N SER A 674 -7.87 29.67 -10.49
CA SER A 674 -6.84 28.87 -11.16
C SER A 674 -7.46 27.75 -12.03
N PRO A 675 -6.82 27.34 -13.14
CA PRO A 675 -7.28 26.20 -13.95
C PRO A 675 -7.36 24.91 -13.12
N SER A 676 -6.41 24.75 -12.19
CA SER A 676 -6.34 23.63 -11.23
C SER A 676 -7.59 23.52 -10.34
N PHE A 677 -8.26 24.64 -10.03
CA PHE A 677 -9.52 24.63 -9.29
C PHE A 677 -10.75 24.65 -10.21
N THR A 678 -10.74 25.43 -11.30
CA THR A 678 -11.90 25.56 -12.20
C THR A 678 -12.21 24.29 -12.98
N ASN A 679 -11.23 23.41 -13.24
CA ASN A 679 -11.46 22.12 -13.89
C ASN A 679 -12.09 21.04 -12.99
N LEU A 680 -12.26 21.29 -11.68
CA LEU A 680 -12.85 20.31 -10.76
C LEU A 680 -14.39 20.20 -10.89
N SER A 681 -14.92 18.99 -10.69
CA SER A 681 -16.36 18.72 -10.58
C SER A 681 -17.02 19.50 -9.44
N ARG A 682 -18.27 19.97 -9.63
CA ARG A 682 -19.00 20.84 -8.69
C ARG A 682 -19.00 20.34 -7.25
N ASP A 683 -19.23 19.05 -7.02
CA ASP A 683 -19.32 18.49 -5.66
C ASP A 683 -17.97 18.50 -4.94
N LYS A 684 -16.86 18.27 -5.69
CA LYS A 684 -15.50 18.39 -5.16
C LYS A 684 -15.16 19.85 -4.82
N LYS A 685 -15.56 20.82 -5.65
CA LYS A 685 -15.42 22.26 -5.35
C LYS A 685 -16.16 22.64 -4.07
N ASN A 686 -17.44 22.26 -3.97
CA ASN A 686 -18.26 22.50 -2.78
C ASN A 686 -17.63 21.88 -1.52
N LYS A 687 -17.09 20.66 -1.59
CA LYS A 687 -16.39 20.01 -0.47
C LYS A 687 -15.11 20.74 -0.07
N LEU A 688 -14.27 21.13 -1.02
CA LEU A 688 -13.00 21.83 -0.75
C LEU A 688 -13.20 23.26 -0.24
N ASP A 689 -14.24 23.96 -0.69
CA ASP A 689 -14.61 25.28 -0.18
C ASP A 689 -15.28 25.18 1.21
N PHE A 690 -16.03 24.10 1.50
CA PHE A 690 -16.57 23.82 2.84
C PHE A 690 -15.47 23.46 3.85
N GLU A 691 -14.52 22.60 3.48
CA GLU A 691 -13.35 22.26 4.32
C GLU A 691 -12.54 23.51 4.67
N PHE A 692 -12.38 24.43 3.71
CA PHE A 692 -11.73 25.72 3.95
C PHE A 692 -12.55 26.63 4.87
N ALA A 693 -13.87 26.76 4.66
CA ALA A 693 -14.75 27.56 5.52
C ALA A 693 -14.79 27.02 6.97
N SER A 694 -14.80 25.70 7.16
CA SER A 694 -14.72 25.06 8.47
C SER A 694 -13.39 25.33 9.18
N ALA A 695 -12.27 25.22 8.48
CA ALA A 695 -10.95 25.55 9.03
C ALA A 695 -10.84 27.02 9.44
N MET A 696 -11.46 27.91 8.67
CA MET A 696 -11.49 29.35 8.91
C MET A 696 -12.38 29.76 10.10
N VAL A 697 -13.57 29.18 10.22
CA VAL A 697 -14.42 29.35 11.42
C VAL A 697 -13.71 28.79 12.67
N SER A 698 -12.93 27.72 12.51
CA SER A 698 -12.12 27.16 13.60
C SER A 698 -10.96 28.08 14.01
N SER A 699 -10.19 28.62 13.06
CA SER A 699 -9.04 29.47 13.37
C SER A 699 -9.46 30.83 13.96
N LEU A 700 -10.57 31.41 13.50
CA LEU A 700 -11.15 32.61 14.12
C LEU A 700 -11.68 32.32 15.54
N ALA A 701 -12.25 31.14 15.80
CA ALA A 701 -12.62 30.74 17.16
C ALA A 701 -11.39 30.58 18.08
N GLU A 702 -10.28 30.07 17.55
CA GLU A 702 -8.99 29.96 18.27
C GLU A 702 -8.34 31.34 18.53
N MET A 703 -8.59 32.32 17.66
CA MET A 703 -8.25 33.74 17.87
C MET A 703 -9.20 34.48 18.84
N ASN A 704 -10.31 33.86 19.28
CA ASN A 704 -11.46 34.48 19.97
C ASN A 704 -12.26 35.50 19.12
N LEU A 705 -12.10 35.53 17.80
CA LEU A 705 -12.83 36.40 16.86
C LEU A 705 -14.21 35.81 16.53
N LEU A 706 -15.04 35.69 17.58
CA LEU A 706 -16.30 34.95 17.55
C LEU A 706 -17.41 35.61 16.72
N GLN A 707 -17.38 36.93 16.55
CA GLN A 707 -18.36 37.66 15.73
C GLN A 707 -18.08 37.46 14.23
N ASP A 708 -16.81 37.53 13.82
CA ASP A 708 -16.39 37.31 12.43
C ASP A 708 -16.62 35.85 12.01
N ALA A 709 -16.33 34.91 12.92
CA ALA A 709 -16.67 33.50 12.75
C ALA A 709 -18.18 33.28 12.56
N LEU A 710 -19.04 34.01 13.30
CA LEU A 710 -20.50 33.97 13.09
C LEU A 710 -20.90 34.61 11.75
N ALA A 711 -20.27 35.68 11.31
CA ALA A 711 -20.59 36.33 10.03
C ALA A 711 -20.32 35.40 8.83
N ILE A 712 -19.21 34.65 8.86
CA ILE A 712 -18.89 33.59 7.89
C ILE A 712 -19.92 32.45 7.99
N LEU A 713 -20.30 32.04 9.20
CA LEU A 713 -21.27 30.98 9.42
C LEU A 713 -22.66 31.33 8.86
N VAL A 714 -23.15 32.54 9.10
CA VAL A 714 -24.47 33.02 8.63
C VAL A 714 -24.48 33.22 7.12
N SER A 715 -23.42 33.77 6.53
CA SER A 715 -23.32 33.95 5.07
C SER A 715 -23.18 32.63 4.29
N THR A 716 -22.70 31.56 4.93
CA THR A 716 -22.53 30.23 4.31
C THR A 716 -23.59 29.19 4.72
N GLU A 717 -24.52 29.51 5.62
CA GLU A 717 -25.53 28.58 6.17
C GLU A 717 -26.29 27.80 5.10
N TYR A 718 -26.71 28.46 4.02
CA TYR A 718 -27.48 27.85 2.94
C TYR A 718 -26.60 27.20 1.84
N GLN A 719 -25.29 27.45 1.87
CA GLN A 719 -24.34 26.88 0.90
C GLN A 719 -23.78 25.53 1.36
N PHE A 720 -23.60 25.36 2.68
CA PHE A 720 -22.91 24.21 3.25
C PHE A 720 -23.71 23.50 4.35
N LYS A 721 -23.51 22.17 4.42
CA LYS A 721 -24.13 21.31 5.42
C LYS A 721 -23.32 21.31 6.72
N TRP A 722 -23.40 22.43 7.44
CA TRP A 722 -22.77 22.58 8.75
C TRP A 722 -23.28 21.53 9.75
N THR A 723 -22.35 20.82 10.40
CA THR A 723 -22.63 19.82 11.43
C THR A 723 -22.07 20.25 12.78
N TRP A 724 -22.50 19.56 13.85
CA TRP A 724 -21.96 19.80 15.18
C TRP A 724 -20.47 19.47 15.28
N ARG A 725 -19.92 18.59 14.41
CA ARG A 725 -18.50 18.23 14.40
C ARG A 725 -17.60 19.41 14.05
N GLU A 726 -17.98 20.24 13.08
CA GLU A 726 -17.24 21.46 12.75
C GLU A 726 -17.48 22.56 13.79
N LEU A 727 -18.73 22.72 14.24
CA LEU A 727 -19.15 23.86 15.07
C LEU A 727 -18.90 23.67 16.57
N HIS A 728 -18.53 22.48 17.04
CA HIS A 728 -18.26 22.23 18.46
C HIS A 728 -17.16 23.14 19.02
N LYS A 729 -16.06 23.36 18.28
CA LYS A 729 -14.98 24.30 18.67
C LYS A 729 -15.51 25.72 18.90
N LEU A 730 -16.30 26.24 17.95
CA LEU A 730 -16.88 27.58 18.03
C LEU A 730 -17.87 27.67 19.20
N TYR A 731 -18.69 26.64 19.40
CA TYR A 731 -19.63 26.57 20.51
C TYR A 731 -18.92 26.54 21.87
N GLU A 732 -17.89 25.71 22.03
CA GLU A 732 -17.08 25.61 23.25
C GLU A 732 -16.48 26.98 23.61
N LYS A 733 -15.90 27.69 22.64
CA LYS A 733 -15.35 29.04 22.86
C LYS A 733 -16.44 30.08 23.14
N ALA A 734 -17.59 29.99 22.48
CA ALA A 734 -18.74 30.85 22.77
C ALA A 734 -19.29 30.65 24.20
N GLU A 735 -19.29 29.40 24.69
CA GLU A 735 -19.72 29.04 26.04
C GLU A 735 -18.70 29.45 27.11
N MET A 736 -17.39 29.24 26.85
CA MET A 736 -16.30 29.75 27.71
C MET A 736 -16.33 31.28 27.90
N HIS A 737 -16.73 32.03 26.86
CA HIS A 737 -16.86 33.50 26.90
C HIS A 737 -18.28 33.98 27.25
N GLY A 738 -19.20 33.09 27.66
CA GLY A 738 -20.53 33.46 28.14
C GLY A 738 -21.49 34.03 27.07
N HIS A 739 -21.23 33.84 25.78
CA HIS A 739 -22.01 34.41 24.68
C HIS A 739 -23.29 33.62 24.38
N ASP A 740 -24.22 33.69 25.32
CA ASP A 740 -25.51 33.00 25.33
C ASP A 740 -26.33 33.15 24.03
N LYS A 741 -26.28 34.34 23.40
CA LYS A 741 -26.92 34.63 22.10
C LYS A 741 -26.26 33.87 20.94
N LEU A 742 -24.93 33.78 20.92
CA LEU A 742 -24.14 33.04 19.92
C LEU A 742 -24.34 31.53 20.07
N CYS A 743 -24.36 31.03 21.31
CA CYS A 743 -24.70 29.62 21.60
C CYS A 743 -26.08 29.23 21.08
N LYS A 744 -27.07 30.16 21.13
CA LYS A 744 -28.41 29.97 20.58
C LYS A 744 -28.46 30.04 19.05
N THR A 745 -27.72 30.95 18.41
CA THR A 745 -27.67 31.01 16.93
C THR A 745 -26.97 29.79 16.32
N ILE A 746 -25.84 29.34 16.87
CA ILE A 746 -25.12 28.13 16.43
C ILE A 746 -26.05 26.89 16.48
N LYS A 747 -26.75 26.68 17.60
CA LYS A 747 -27.73 25.59 17.75
C LYS A 747 -28.88 25.70 16.74
N GLY A 748 -29.35 26.92 16.45
CA GLY A 748 -30.36 27.18 15.42
C GLY A 748 -29.88 26.85 14.00
N ILE A 749 -28.64 27.22 13.65
CA ILE A 749 -28.01 26.98 12.34
C ILE A 749 -27.85 25.48 12.08
N VAL A 750 -27.33 24.71 13.06
CA VAL A 750 -27.23 23.24 12.96
C VAL A 750 -28.61 22.61 12.75
N HIS A 751 -29.65 23.10 13.43
CA HIS A 751 -31.01 22.58 13.26
C HIS A 751 -31.61 22.88 11.89
N ARG A 752 -31.37 24.08 11.34
CA ARG A 752 -31.82 24.45 9.99
C ARG A 752 -31.04 23.70 8.90
N ALA A 753 -29.72 23.58 9.03
CA ALA A 753 -28.90 22.75 8.15
C ALA A 753 -29.36 21.29 8.14
N GLN A 754 -29.67 20.71 9.31
CA GLN A 754 -30.26 19.37 9.41
C GLN A 754 -31.59 19.27 8.64
N ILE A 755 -32.53 20.19 8.86
CA ILE A 755 -33.83 20.19 8.17
C ILE A 755 -33.66 20.33 6.65
N ASN A 756 -32.77 21.22 6.19
CA ASN A 756 -32.57 21.54 4.78
C ASN A 756 -31.88 20.40 4.00
N PHE A 757 -30.90 19.72 4.61
CA PHE A 757 -30.08 18.69 3.94
C PHE A 757 -30.42 17.24 4.33
N GLU A 758 -31.27 17.00 5.34
CA GLU A 758 -31.65 15.66 5.83
C GLU A 758 -33.14 15.51 6.13
N GLY A 759 -33.92 16.60 6.07
CA GLY A 759 -35.34 16.61 6.37
C GLY A 759 -35.67 16.59 7.86
N LYS A 760 -36.97 16.64 8.17
CA LYS A 760 -37.47 16.58 9.56
C LYS A 760 -37.42 15.14 10.09
N LEU A 761 -36.37 14.83 10.85
CA LEU A 761 -36.18 13.52 11.48
C LEU A 761 -37.35 13.15 12.42
N ARG A 762 -37.83 11.90 12.34
CA ARG A 762 -38.89 11.41 13.21
C ARG A 762 -38.32 11.01 14.58
N ARG A 763 -39.11 11.17 15.64
CA ARG A 763 -38.70 10.94 17.04
C ARG A 763 -38.28 9.48 17.37
N ARG A 764 -38.55 8.52 16.47
CA ARG A 764 -38.11 7.12 16.59
C ARG A 764 -36.67 6.99 16.07
N ASP A 765 -36.47 7.46 14.85
CA ASP A 765 -35.25 7.40 14.05
C ASP A 765 -34.11 8.25 14.66
N TYR A 766 -34.45 9.27 15.46
CA TYR A 766 -33.50 10.15 16.15
C TYR A 766 -32.46 9.40 17.02
N ARG A 767 -32.83 8.29 17.67
CA ARG A 767 -31.87 7.48 18.46
C ARG A 767 -30.83 6.80 17.59
N GLU A 768 -31.22 6.35 16.41
CA GLU A 768 -30.35 5.70 15.44
C GLU A 768 -29.44 6.72 14.75
N TYR A 769 -29.99 7.90 14.43
CA TYR A 769 -29.24 9.05 13.92
C TYR A 769 -28.14 9.54 14.87
N VAL A 770 -28.42 9.66 16.17
CA VAL A 770 -27.42 10.00 17.20
C VAL A 770 -26.34 8.92 17.27
N LYS A 771 -26.74 7.65 17.42
CA LYS A 771 -25.82 6.51 17.49
C LYS A 771 -24.89 6.42 16.29
N ASN A 772 -25.41 6.66 15.08
CA ASN A 772 -24.64 6.56 13.83
C ASN A 772 -23.69 7.75 13.59
N ARG A 773 -23.72 8.80 14.41
CA ARG A 773 -22.79 9.95 14.33
C ARG A 773 -21.83 10.10 15.50
N GLY A 774 -21.99 9.34 16.58
CA GLY A 774 -21.10 9.40 17.75
C GLY A 774 -21.21 10.73 18.49
N TYR A 775 -22.44 11.13 18.81
CA TYR A 775 -22.79 12.24 19.71
C TYR A 775 -23.33 11.67 21.03
#